data_AF-A0A949HU79-F1
#
_entry.id   AF-A0A949HU79-F1
#
_cell.length_a   1.000
_cell.length_b   1.000
_cell.length_c   1.000
_cell.angle_alpha   90.00
_cell.angle_beta   90.00
_cell.angle_gamma   90.00
#
_symmetry.space_group_name_H-M   'P 1'
#
loop_
_entity.id
_entity.type
_entity.pdbx_description
1 polymer ?
#
loop_
_entity_poly.entity_id
_entity_poly.type
_entity_poly.pdbx_seq_one_letter_code
_entity_poly.pdbx_strand_id
1 'polypeptide(L)'
;MVVGYQIGSQDANSRTWLKIVQTTDANGHTVLTTNRAFVELATGLDYLGTNGQWLPSREEIDAYPGGAVAQLGEHRVIFANNINSSGAIDLQMPQTNGAPGGQEMKSEILGLAYYDTASGQSVLIGQVQDSQGQIVGSNQVVYPDAMSGVRVNVAYRYTKAGLSQDVVLLTQLPAPESFGLSSTSCVLQVLTEFSQASAPVIQTMAGSGSNGSLADETLDFGTMKMIRGRAFLLGTNSPAAAISKQWITVSNRTVLVESVRLSAITNSLSKLPAFSQTSLKPSNSSPLYAVSSKRLMPAPRMARVEKGEMQLAKAAPSRKGLVLDYYVVNGTMYSYYFGGNNIPGGNTYLISGPVYCNYVTLAGGAVIKYPNNTTAFIEAEVGFNCQTSPYKPCVMTAADDNSIGENTSNDGGVIQAGGYADPALRIDENATVENVRISYGVEGISVAGGDTATVQDSQLVNCIKGVNLDSGASATLTNCLLTSAGVGSDYYYGDLLAGGGGNAAFYLYNCTLDNSNEDQMVGYGDDGSSPGSVYADSSIFANVSYFGDGSVDGNINGFYSTASTFGTAITDWNYPFMQVGGGAYYLGDSTFQGQAEYEYYSGQKTTQPPTDYSNLPLAPNKPLGSQVTRSDEDLGFHYDPIDYVVSGTTVGAKVTFAPGTVLAWRGQGLSFSTAYTMTFDGTVQNWCYFLPCNTVQEQS
;
A
#
# COMPACT_ATOMS: atom_id res chain seq x y z
N MET A 1 9.01 -20.79 32.86
CA MET A 1 10.01 -20.65 31.78
C MET A 1 9.31 -19.96 30.63
N VAL A 2 9.77 -18.78 30.20
CA VAL A 2 9.28 -18.15 28.97
C VAL A 2 10.30 -18.50 27.88
N VAL A 3 9.89 -19.33 26.93
CA VAL A 3 10.67 -19.50 25.71
C VAL A 3 10.32 -18.33 24.80
N GLY A 4 11.31 -17.71 24.14
CA GLY A 4 11.04 -16.71 23.09
C GLY A 4 10.23 -17.33 21.93
N TYR A 5 9.73 -16.51 21.01
CA TYR A 5 9.13 -17.05 19.80
C TYR A 5 10.16 -17.88 19.03
N GLN A 6 9.72 -19.01 18.48
CA GLN A 6 10.52 -19.89 17.63
C GLN A 6 9.77 -20.16 16.32
N ILE A 7 10.50 -20.38 15.23
CA ILE A 7 9.90 -20.73 13.94
C ILE A 7 9.37 -22.15 14.01
N GLY A 8 8.06 -22.32 13.82
CA GLY A 8 7.39 -23.61 13.72
C GLY A 8 7.33 -24.17 12.30
N SER A 9 7.18 -23.30 11.30
CA SER A 9 7.22 -23.63 9.88
C SER A 9 7.66 -22.41 9.07
N GLN A 10 8.25 -22.64 7.90
CA GLN A 10 8.60 -21.57 6.97
C GLN A 10 8.57 -22.05 5.53
N ASP A 11 8.32 -21.12 4.62
CA ASP A 11 8.41 -21.27 3.17
C ASP A 11 9.00 -20.00 2.54
N ALA A 12 9.00 -19.95 1.21
CA ALA A 12 9.45 -18.81 0.41
C ALA A 12 9.04 -17.42 0.92
N ASN A 13 7.79 -17.30 1.41
CA ASN A 13 7.18 -16.01 1.66
C ASN A 13 6.69 -15.84 3.11
N SER A 14 6.71 -16.90 3.92
CA SER A 14 6.10 -16.88 5.25
C SER A 14 6.87 -17.68 6.29
N ARG A 15 6.73 -17.25 7.54
CA ARG A 15 7.17 -17.99 8.74
C ARG A 15 6.07 -17.99 9.80
N THR A 16 5.78 -19.15 10.36
CA THR A 16 4.89 -19.26 11.52
C THR A 16 5.71 -19.24 12.79
N TRP A 17 5.51 -18.23 13.63
CA TRP A 17 6.19 -18.08 14.92
C TRP A 17 5.32 -18.64 16.03
N LEU A 18 5.90 -19.45 16.93
CA LEU A 18 5.22 -20.13 18.03
C LEU A 18 5.86 -19.77 19.37
N LYS A 19 5.04 -19.60 20.41
CA LYS A 19 5.50 -19.34 21.79
C LYS A 19 4.68 -20.11 22.81
N ILE A 20 5.36 -20.57 23.86
CA ILE A 20 4.74 -21.13 25.06
C ILE A 20 4.93 -20.15 26.20
N VAL A 21 3.82 -19.70 26.80
CA VAL A 21 3.83 -18.79 27.94
C VAL A 21 3.37 -19.55 29.18
N GLN A 22 4.12 -19.42 30.26
CA GLN A 22 3.75 -19.93 31.58
C GLN A 22 3.30 -18.75 32.45
N THR A 23 2.05 -18.74 32.87
CA THR A 23 1.50 -17.79 33.85
C THR A 23 1.16 -18.50 35.17
N THR A 24 0.97 -17.73 36.22
CA THR A 24 0.47 -18.24 37.51
C THR A 24 -0.88 -17.58 37.77
N ASP A 25 -1.91 -18.39 38.04
CA ASP A 25 -3.23 -17.88 38.37
C ASP A 25 -3.25 -17.22 39.76
N ALA A 26 -4.36 -16.57 40.12
CA ALA A 26 -4.52 -15.91 41.42
C ALA A 26 -4.42 -16.87 42.62
N ASN A 27 -4.50 -18.19 42.40
CA ASN A 27 -4.40 -19.23 43.42
C ASN A 27 -2.99 -19.86 43.50
N GLY A 28 -2.02 -19.38 42.71
CA GLY A 28 -0.67 -19.91 42.68
C GLY A 28 -0.47 -21.11 41.74
N HIS A 29 -1.48 -21.52 40.98
CA HIS A 29 -1.34 -22.61 40.01
C HIS A 29 -0.64 -22.13 38.74
N THR A 30 0.25 -22.96 38.22
CA THR A 30 0.86 -22.72 36.92
C THR A 30 -0.11 -23.05 35.79
N VAL A 31 -0.32 -22.09 34.88
CA VAL A 31 -1.07 -22.23 33.63
C VAL A 31 -0.11 -22.11 32.45
N LEU A 32 -0.23 -23.00 31.48
CA LEU A 32 0.54 -22.93 30.23
C LEU A 32 -0.39 -22.53 29.09
N THR A 33 0.01 -21.51 28.34
CA THR A 33 -0.59 -21.12 27.06
C THR A 33 0.36 -21.57 25.95
N THR A 34 -0.01 -22.60 25.20
CA THR A 34 0.86 -23.27 24.21
C THR A 34 0.58 -22.91 22.75
N ASN A 35 -0.41 -22.05 22.52
CA ASN A 35 -0.95 -21.71 21.20
C ASN A 35 -0.74 -20.23 20.82
N ARG A 36 0.21 -19.53 21.45
CA ARG A 36 0.61 -18.19 21.04
C ARG A 36 1.32 -18.29 19.71
N ALA A 37 0.77 -17.70 18.66
CA ALA A 37 1.35 -17.78 17.33
C ALA A 37 0.98 -16.59 16.46
N PHE A 38 1.87 -16.21 15.55
CA PHE A 38 1.59 -15.28 14.46
C PHE A 38 2.31 -15.72 13.19
N VAL A 39 1.87 -15.20 12.04
CA VAL A 39 2.51 -15.45 10.74
C VAL A 39 3.28 -14.20 10.31
N GLU A 40 4.59 -14.32 10.10
CA GLU A 40 5.39 -13.31 9.40
C GLU A 40 5.25 -13.53 7.89
N LEU A 41 5.02 -12.47 7.14
CA LEU A 41 4.79 -12.51 5.70
C LEU A 41 5.62 -11.43 4.99
N ALA A 42 6.28 -11.78 3.90
CA ALA A 42 6.90 -10.88 2.92
C ALA A 42 7.23 -11.67 1.64
N THR A 43 7.12 -11.05 0.48
CA THR A 43 7.53 -11.68 -0.78
C THR A 43 9.04 -11.96 -0.78
N GLY A 44 9.42 -13.23 -0.99
CA GLY A 44 10.81 -13.70 -1.01
C GLY A 44 11.52 -13.69 0.35
N LEU A 45 10.78 -13.81 1.46
CA LEU A 45 11.29 -13.83 2.83
C LEU A 45 12.43 -14.85 3.06
N ASP A 46 12.30 -16.04 2.48
CA ASP A 46 13.26 -17.13 2.54
C ASP A 46 13.55 -17.68 1.13
N TYR A 47 14.70 -18.32 0.96
CA TYR A 47 15.06 -19.05 -0.25
C TYR A 47 15.49 -20.48 0.07
N LEU A 48 15.31 -21.38 -0.91
CA LEU A 48 15.72 -22.77 -0.74
C LEU A 48 17.23 -22.91 -1.00
N GLY A 49 17.98 -23.25 0.05
CA GLY A 49 19.41 -23.54 -0.02
C GLY A 49 19.71 -24.79 -0.84
N THR A 50 20.99 -24.98 -1.21
CA THR A 50 21.44 -26.14 -2.00
C THR A 50 21.25 -27.49 -1.29
N ASN A 51 21.09 -27.48 0.03
CA ASN A 51 20.77 -28.63 0.87
C ASN A 51 19.26 -28.87 1.05
N GLY A 52 18.42 -28.10 0.35
CA GLY A 52 16.96 -28.17 0.47
C GLY A 52 16.39 -27.57 1.75
N GLN A 53 17.17 -26.79 2.50
CA GLN A 53 16.71 -26.08 3.69
C GLN A 53 16.33 -24.64 3.34
N TRP A 54 15.22 -24.16 3.89
CA TRP A 54 14.86 -22.75 3.82
C TRP A 54 15.85 -21.91 4.63
N LEU A 55 16.41 -20.88 4.00
CA LEU A 55 17.36 -19.94 4.58
C LEU A 55 16.84 -18.50 4.38
N PRO A 56 17.10 -17.57 5.32
CA PRO A 56 16.70 -16.18 5.17
C PRO A 56 17.30 -15.53 3.93
N SER A 57 16.45 -14.93 3.10
CA SER A 57 16.90 -14.13 1.96
C SER A 57 17.63 -12.86 2.40
N ARG A 58 18.57 -12.39 1.58
CA ARG A 58 19.39 -11.20 1.80
C ARG A 58 19.48 -10.37 0.53
N GLU A 59 19.36 -9.07 0.69
CA GLU A 59 19.54 -8.10 -0.40
C GLU A 59 21.03 -7.77 -0.54
N GLU A 60 21.78 -8.74 -1.07
CA GLU A 60 23.25 -8.72 -1.13
C GLU A 60 23.73 -9.03 -2.56
N ILE A 61 24.53 -8.12 -3.10
CA ILE A 61 25.21 -8.21 -4.39
C ILE A 61 26.71 -8.29 -4.12
N ASP A 62 27.30 -9.42 -4.54
CA ASP A 62 28.72 -9.71 -4.41
C ASP A 62 29.48 -9.50 -5.72
N ALA A 63 30.77 -9.19 -5.61
CA ALA A 63 31.69 -9.24 -6.73
C ALA A 63 31.77 -10.67 -7.30
N TYR A 64 31.75 -10.81 -8.62
CA TYR A 64 31.74 -12.10 -9.30
C TYR A 64 32.60 -12.04 -10.57
N PRO A 65 33.27 -13.13 -11.00
CA PRO A 65 34.05 -13.11 -12.23
C PRO A 65 33.23 -12.64 -13.44
N GLY A 66 33.66 -11.54 -14.06
CA GLY A 66 32.99 -10.91 -15.19
C GLY A 66 31.87 -9.92 -14.83
N GLY A 67 31.65 -9.64 -13.53
CA GLY A 67 30.52 -8.82 -13.10
C GLY A 67 30.25 -8.81 -11.60
N ALA A 68 28.97 -8.87 -11.26
CA ALA A 68 28.46 -9.02 -9.90
C ALA A 68 27.35 -10.08 -9.87
N VAL A 69 27.03 -10.60 -8.69
CA VAL A 69 25.99 -11.63 -8.52
C VAL A 69 25.14 -11.37 -7.28
N ALA A 70 23.82 -11.57 -7.39
CA ALA A 70 22.90 -11.70 -6.28
C ALA A 70 22.37 -13.13 -6.24
N GLN A 71 22.61 -13.85 -5.14
CA GLN A 71 22.34 -15.31 -5.07
C GLN A 71 21.64 -15.77 -3.79
N LEU A 72 21.41 -14.86 -2.83
CA LEU A 72 20.85 -15.14 -1.52
C LEU A 72 19.37 -14.78 -1.45
N GLY A 73 18.58 -15.16 -2.45
CA GLY A 73 17.14 -14.97 -2.51
C GLY A 73 16.49 -15.98 -3.46
N GLU A 74 15.16 -15.92 -3.59
CA GLU A 74 14.41 -16.86 -4.45
C GLU A 74 14.81 -16.75 -5.92
N HIS A 75 14.99 -15.51 -6.40
CA HIS A 75 15.54 -15.22 -7.71
C HIS A 75 17.02 -14.83 -7.59
N ARG A 76 17.78 -15.13 -8.63
CA ARG A 76 19.23 -14.85 -8.69
C ARG A 76 19.54 -14.02 -9.92
N VAL A 77 20.52 -13.15 -9.80
CA VAL A 77 20.87 -12.22 -10.89
C VAL A 77 22.37 -12.18 -11.06
N ILE A 78 22.84 -12.29 -12.31
CA ILE A 78 24.21 -11.93 -12.68
C ILE A 78 24.15 -10.61 -13.45
N PHE A 79 25.01 -9.68 -13.05
CA PHE A 79 25.17 -8.37 -13.67
C PHE A 79 26.51 -8.33 -14.40
N ALA A 80 26.51 -8.22 -15.73
CA ALA A 80 27.75 -8.11 -16.51
C ALA A 80 28.53 -6.83 -16.14
N ASN A 81 29.86 -6.87 -16.22
CA ASN A 81 30.68 -5.69 -15.97
C ASN A 81 30.35 -4.52 -16.89
N ASN A 82 29.99 -4.77 -18.14
CA ASN A 82 29.65 -3.72 -19.10
C ASN A 82 28.20 -3.92 -19.56
N ILE A 83 27.37 -2.90 -19.32
CA ILE A 83 25.94 -2.91 -19.71
C ILE A 83 25.72 -3.00 -21.23
N ASN A 84 26.71 -2.62 -22.03
CA ASN A 84 26.72 -2.79 -23.48
C ASN A 84 27.22 -4.19 -23.90
N SER A 85 26.72 -5.23 -23.22
CA SER A 85 26.98 -6.63 -23.54
C SER A 85 25.67 -7.34 -23.84
N SER A 86 25.71 -8.37 -24.68
CA SER A 86 24.51 -9.20 -24.86
C SER A 86 24.22 -10.03 -23.60
N GLY A 87 22.95 -10.08 -23.18
CA GLY A 87 22.51 -10.69 -21.93
C GLY A 87 23.18 -10.07 -20.71
N ALA A 88 23.35 -8.75 -20.70
CA ALA A 88 24.05 -8.04 -19.64
C ALA A 88 23.44 -8.31 -18.25
N ILE A 89 22.12 -8.52 -18.20
CA ILE A 89 21.42 -8.96 -17.00
C ILE A 89 20.90 -10.37 -17.23
N ASP A 90 21.31 -11.28 -16.37
CA ASP A 90 20.92 -12.69 -16.41
C ASP A 90 20.15 -13.03 -15.13
N LEU A 91 18.83 -13.05 -15.24
CA LEU A 91 17.89 -13.32 -14.16
C LEU A 91 17.47 -14.78 -14.20
N GLN A 92 17.82 -15.51 -13.15
CA GLN A 92 17.29 -16.84 -12.89
C GLN A 92 16.08 -16.74 -11.97
N MET A 93 14.91 -17.08 -12.51
CA MET A 93 13.65 -17.06 -11.76
C MET A 93 13.55 -18.22 -10.76
N PRO A 94 12.71 -18.10 -9.71
CA PRO A 94 12.54 -19.16 -8.72
C PRO A 94 12.09 -20.48 -9.36
N GLN A 95 12.55 -21.60 -8.80
CA GLN A 95 12.09 -22.93 -9.21
C GLN A 95 10.75 -23.26 -8.54
N THR A 96 9.77 -23.75 -9.31
CA THR A 96 8.56 -24.36 -8.74
C THR A 96 8.64 -25.88 -8.81
N ASN A 97 8.07 -26.54 -7.80
CA ASN A 97 7.85 -27.99 -7.84
C ASN A 97 6.93 -28.33 -9.03
N GLY A 98 7.53 -28.80 -10.13
CA GLY A 98 6.82 -29.24 -11.34
C GLY A 98 7.19 -28.51 -12.63
N ALA A 99 7.93 -27.40 -12.59
CA ALA A 99 8.49 -26.77 -13.78
C ALA A 99 9.95 -27.21 -14.00
N PRO A 100 10.33 -27.64 -15.22
CA PRO A 100 11.71 -28.07 -15.49
C PRO A 100 12.66 -26.88 -15.50
N GLY A 101 13.31 -26.62 -14.35
CA GLY A 101 14.32 -25.58 -14.19
C GLY A 101 13.72 -24.18 -14.00
N GLY A 102 14.33 -23.40 -13.11
CA GLY A 102 14.02 -21.97 -12.97
C GLY A 102 14.28 -21.31 -14.32
N GLN A 103 13.24 -20.75 -14.92
CA GLN A 103 13.35 -20.12 -16.23
C GLN A 103 14.38 -18.99 -16.16
N GLU A 104 15.27 -18.95 -17.14
CA GLU A 104 16.34 -17.96 -17.25
C GLU A 104 15.89 -16.86 -18.22
N MET A 105 16.05 -15.61 -17.79
CA MET A 105 15.69 -14.41 -18.52
C MET A 105 16.94 -13.55 -18.72
N LYS A 106 17.38 -13.40 -19.97
CA LYS A 106 18.50 -12.54 -20.34
C LYS A 106 18.00 -11.28 -20.99
N SER A 107 18.28 -10.16 -20.35
CA SER A 107 17.85 -8.84 -20.81
C SER A 107 19.02 -7.89 -21.01
N GLU A 108 18.77 -6.91 -21.87
CA GLU A 108 19.76 -5.93 -22.26
C GLU A 108 19.09 -4.63 -22.71
N ILE A 109 19.32 -3.54 -21.98
CA ILE A 109 18.76 -2.22 -22.32
C ILE A 109 19.34 -1.74 -23.66
N LEU A 110 18.49 -1.19 -24.53
CA LEU A 110 18.88 -0.70 -25.85
C LEU A 110 19.03 0.82 -25.89
N GLY A 111 18.18 1.54 -25.17
CA GLY A 111 18.22 2.99 -25.14
C GLY A 111 16.88 3.66 -24.86
N LEU A 112 16.84 4.97 -25.12
CA LEU A 112 15.69 5.85 -24.95
C LEU A 112 15.18 6.33 -26.30
N ALA A 113 13.86 6.34 -26.48
CA ALA A 113 13.21 6.83 -27.69
C ALA A 113 12.05 7.78 -27.37
N TYR A 114 11.73 8.66 -28.32
CA TYR A 114 10.42 9.28 -28.38
C TYR A 114 9.52 8.52 -29.35
N TYR A 115 8.25 8.43 -29.00
CA TYR A 115 7.17 8.02 -29.90
C TYR A 115 6.06 9.05 -29.83
N ASP A 116 5.74 9.64 -30.97
CA ASP A 116 4.64 10.61 -31.10
C ASP A 116 3.37 9.85 -31.48
N THR A 117 2.43 9.78 -30.53
CA THR A 117 1.19 9.01 -30.71
C THR A 117 0.26 9.60 -31.76
N ALA A 118 0.45 10.88 -32.14
CA ALA A 118 -0.37 11.54 -33.15
C ALA A 118 0.13 11.27 -34.57
N SER A 119 1.45 11.35 -34.79
CA SER A 119 2.07 11.13 -36.10
C SER A 119 2.45 9.66 -36.37
N GLY A 120 2.56 8.85 -35.30
CA GLY A 120 3.07 7.48 -35.37
C GLY A 120 4.58 7.41 -35.63
N GLN A 121 5.29 8.53 -35.55
CA GLN A 121 6.73 8.59 -35.76
C GLN A 121 7.49 8.30 -34.46
N SER A 122 8.67 7.69 -34.61
CA SER A 122 9.58 7.39 -33.51
C SER A 122 11.00 7.85 -33.83
N VAL A 123 11.76 8.17 -32.78
CA VAL A 123 13.19 8.51 -32.88
C VAL A 123 13.93 8.00 -31.65
N LEU A 124 15.06 7.33 -31.85
CA LEU A 124 15.97 6.96 -30.78
C LEU A 124 16.78 8.20 -30.38
N ILE A 125 16.70 8.62 -29.11
CA ILE A 125 17.39 9.81 -28.58
C ILE A 125 18.58 9.46 -27.69
N GLY A 126 18.60 8.23 -27.17
CA GLY A 126 19.71 7.66 -26.43
C GLY A 126 19.97 6.23 -26.88
N GLN A 127 21.22 5.86 -27.10
CA GLN A 127 21.60 4.48 -27.41
C GLN A 127 22.60 4.00 -26.37
N VAL A 128 22.39 2.82 -25.80
CA VAL A 128 23.32 2.17 -24.86
C VAL A 128 24.76 2.21 -25.39
N GLN A 129 25.71 2.52 -24.51
CA GLN A 129 27.15 2.56 -24.79
C GLN A 129 27.93 1.83 -23.71
N ASP A 130 29.23 1.61 -23.95
CA ASP A 130 30.11 0.98 -22.97
C ASP A 130 30.10 1.77 -21.65
N SER A 131 29.70 1.09 -20.58
CA SER A 131 29.72 1.63 -19.22
C SER A 131 29.99 0.50 -18.24
N GLN A 132 31.02 0.69 -17.42
CA GLN A 132 31.42 -0.29 -16.41
C GLN A 132 30.55 -0.16 -15.16
N GLY A 133 29.92 -1.26 -14.75
CA GLY A 133 29.10 -1.33 -13.54
C GLY A 133 29.91 -1.17 -12.26
N GLN A 134 29.25 -0.69 -11.23
CA GLN A 134 29.80 -0.50 -9.88
C GLN A 134 28.77 -0.96 -8.85
N ILE A 135 29.20 -1.74 -7.86
CA ILE A 135 28.34 -2.13 -6.73
C ILE A 135 28.22 -0.94 -5.78
N VAL A 136 26.99 -0.56 -5.44
CA VAL A 136 26.65 0.55 -4.54
C VAL A 136 25.83 0.01 -3.37
N GLY A 137 26.29 0.25 -2.15
CA GLY A 137 25.64 -0.31 -0.96
C GLY A 137 25.72 -1.84 -0.96
N SER A 138 24.69 -2.51 -0.44
CA SER A 138 24.60 -3.97 -0.47
C SER A 138 23.80 -4.51 -1.65
N ASN A 139 22.90 -3.71 -2.25
CA ASN A 139 21.85 -4.24 -3.11
C ASN A 139 21.67 -3.51 -4.45
N GLN A 140 22.62 -2.67 -4.86
CA GLN A 140 22.53 -1.92 -6.12
C GLN A 140 23.76 -2.10 -7.01
N VAL A 141 23.55 -2.18 -8.32
CA VAL A 141 24.57 -2.01 -9.36
C VAL A 141 24.26 -0.76 -10.17
N VAL A 142 25.24 0.12 -10.37
CA VAL A 142 25.09 1.35 -11.17
C VAL A 142 26.05 1.34 -12.35
N TYR A 143 25.51 1.57 -13.55
CA TYR A 143 26.23 1.81 -14.79
C TYR A 143 26.18 3.30 -15.12
N PRO A 144 27.25 4.06 -14.83
CA PRO A 144 27.26 5.50 -15.00
C PRO A 144 27.43 5.91 -16.47
N ASP A 145 26.67 6.91 -16.91
CA ASP A 145 26.74 7.45 -18.28
C ASP A 145 26.60 6.37 -19.36
N ALA A 146 25.62 5.49 -19.16
CA ALA A 146 25.40 4.25 -19.91
C ALA A 146 24.80 4.46 -21.32
N MET A 147 24.52 5.70 -21.72
CA MET A 147 23.95 5.98 -23.04
C MET A 147 24.71 7.09 -23.77
N SER A 148 24.88 6.89 -25.08
CA SER A 148 25.27 7.93 -26.02
C SER A 148 24.05 8.79 -26.39
N GLY A 149 24.29 10.08 -26.65
CA GLY A 149 23.26 11.05 -27.06
C GLY A 149 22.56 11.78 -25.90
N VAL A 150 22.46 11.14 -24.73
CA VAL A 150 21.85 11.68 -23.50
C VAL A 150 22.67 11.27 -22.28
N ARG A 151 22.59 12.02 -21.17
CA ARG A 151 23.31 11.71 -19.93
C ARG A 151 22.41 10.88 -19.01
N VAL A 152 22.67 9.58 -18.94
CA VAL A 152 21.82 8.62 -18.23
C VAL A 152 22.65 7.63 -17.46
N ASN A 153 22.32 7.39 -16.19
CA ASN A 153 22.78 6.19 -15.50
C ASN A 153 21.72 5.10 -15.65
N VAL A 154 22.16 3.84 -15.75
CA VAL A 154 21.27 2.69 -15.61
C VAL A 154 21.65 2.03 -14.28
N ALA A 155 20.70 1.88 -13.38
CA ALA A 155 20.92 1.19 -12.12
C ALA A 155 20.00 -0.01 -12.00
N TYR A 156 20.45 -1.04 -11.30
CA TYR A 156 19.62 -2.17 -10.92
C TYR A 156 19.62 -2.31 -9.42
N ARG A 157 18.44 -2.51 -8.82
CA ARG A 157 18.30 -2.74 -7.39
C ARG A 157 17.70 -4.12 -7.17
N TYR A 158 18.44 -4.94 -6.44
CA TYR A 158 18.04 -6.28 -6.01
C TYR A 158 17.36 -6.19 -4.64
N THR A 159 16.22 -6.84 -4.49
CA THR A 159 15.49 -6.92 -3.22
C THR A 159 15.09 -8.36 -2.96
N LYS A 160 14.62 -8.68 -1.76
CA LYS A 160 14.05 -10.02 -1.50
C LYS A 160 12.87 -10.30 -2.43
N ALA A 161 12.07 -9.27 -2.69
CA ALA A 161 10.83 -9.36 -3.44
C ALA A 161 11.04 -9.36 -4.97
N GLY A 162 12.13 -8.80 -5.48
CA GLY A 162 12.33 -8.65 -6.92
C GLY A 162 13.57 -7.87 -7.35
N LEU A 163 13.65 -7.59 -8.65
CA LEU A 163 14.68 -6.78 -9.30
C LEU A 163 14.02 -5.58 -9.99
N SER A 164 14.61 -4.39 -9.86
CA SER A 164 14.24 -3.21 -10.65
C SER A 164 15.35 -2.76 -11.58
N GLN A 165 14.96 -2.19 -12.72
CA GLN A 165 15.84 -1.43 -13.62
C GLN A 165 15.46 0.05 -13.54
N ASP A 166 16.33 0.88 -12.97
CA ASP A 166 16.16 2.33 -12.87
C ASP A 166 16.94 3.03 -13.99
N VAL A 167 16.25 3.67 -14.94
CA VAL A 167 16.86 4.55 -15.95
C VAL A 167 16.86 5.98 -15.43
N VAL A 168 18.02 6.46 -14.99
CA VAL A 168 18.18 7.75 -14.31
C VAL A 168 18.65 8.84 -15.27
N LEU A 169 17.76 9.74 -15.64
CA LEU A 169 18.08 10.92 -16.44
C LEU A 169 18.85 11.95 -15.59
N LEU A 170 20.04 12.34 -16.04
CA LEU A 170 20.91 13.30 -15.34
C LEU A 170 20.83 14.73 -15.89
N THR A 171 20.26 14.89 -17.07
CA THR A 171 20.02 16.17 -17.74
C THR A 171 18.62 16.18 -18.33
N GLN A 172 18.15 17.36 -18.73
CA GLN A 172 17.05 17.46 -19.68
C GLN A 172 17.35 16.66 -20.96
N LEU A 173 16.29 16.29 -21.68
CA LEU A 173 16.36 15.57 -22.95
C LEU A 173 16.32 16.56 -24.12
N PRO A 174 16.78 16.17 -25.33
CA PRO A 174 16.55 16.98 -26.52
C PRO A 174 15.05 17.19 -26.75
N ALA A 175 14.63 18.42 -27.07
CA ALA A 175 13.22 18.71 -27.31
C ALA A 175 12.69 17.88 -28.49
N PRO A 176 11.51 17.21 -28.39
CA PRO A 176 10.91 16.44 -29.48
C PRO A 176 10.79 17.22 -30.79
N GLU A 177 10.56 18.53 -30.70
CA GLU A 177 10.45 19.46 -31.83
C GLU A 177 11.72 19.53 -32.67
N SER A 178 12.89 19.24 -32.07
CA SER A 178 14.17 19.14 -32.78
C SER A 178 14.20 18.00 -33.81
N PHE A 179 13.27 17.04 -33.68
CA PHE A 179 13.09 15.90 -34.57
C PHE A 179 11.79 15.99 -35.39
N GLY A 180 11.08 17.13 -35.33
CA GLY A 180 9.79 17.30 -36.00
C GLY A 180 8.62 16.59 -35.30
N LEU A 181 8.79 16.21 -34.03
CA LEU A 181 7.74 15.60 -33.20
C LEU A 181 7.07 16.64 -32.28
N SER A 182 5.89 16.33 -31.75
CA SER A 182 5.13 17.19 -30.83
C SER A 182 5.26 16.75 -29.37
N SER A 183 5.77 17.61 -28.48
CA SER A 183 5.84 17.33 -27.04
C SER A 183 4.48 17.04 -26.38
N THR A 184 3.37 17.56 -26.93
CA THR A 184 2.01 17.33 -26.41
C THR A 184 1.52 15.90 -26.60
N SER A 185 1.96 15.22 -27.67
CA SER A 185 1.56 13.86 -28.02
C SER A 185 2.69 12.84 -27.92
N CYS A 186 3.88 13.26 -27.49
CA CYS A 186 5.02 12.37 -27.30
C CYS A 186 4.95 11.59 -25.98
N VAL A 187 5.36 10.34 -26.07
CA VAL A 187 5.79 9.54 -24.93
C VAL A 187 7.30 9.33 -24.98
N LEU A 188 7.94 9.37 -23.81
CA LEU A 188 9.31 8.91 -23.62
C LEU A 188 9.27 7.39 -23.39
N GLN A 189 10.14 6.67 -24.10
CA GLN A 189 10.18 5.21 -24.05
C GLN A 189 11.53 4.66 -23.65
N VAL A 190 11.55 3.70 -22.73
CA VAL A 190 12.70 2.82 -22.46
C VAL A 190 12.51 1.55 -23.26
N LEU A 191 13.57 1.12 -23.96
CA LEU A 191 13.58 -0.10 -24.76
C LEU A 191 14.53 -1.12 -24.15
N THR A 192 13.99 -2.27 -23.74
CA THR A 192 14.77 -3.38 -23.18
C THR A 192 14.53 -4.63 -24.02
N GLU A 193 15.59 -5.21 -24.57
CA GLU A 193 15.50 -6.46 -25.34
C GLU A 193 15.68 -7.68 -24.43
N PHE A 194 14.96 -8.75 -24.77
CA PHE A 194 15.09 -10.06 -24.14
C PHE A 194 15.61 -11.06 -25.17
N SER A 195 16.90 -11.39 -25.08
CA SER A 195 17.54 -12.40 -25.94
C SER A 195 17.15 -13.81 -25.55
N GLN A 196 16.71 -14.00 -24.32
CA GLN A 196 16.18 -15.25 -23.79
C GLN A 196 15.10 -14.91 -22.76
N ALA A 197 13.86 -15.36 -23.00
CA ALA A 197 12.76 -15.28 -22.06
C ALA A 197 11.65 -16.25 -22.51
N SER A 198 10.92 -16.84 -21.56
CA SER A 198 9.67 -17.51 -21.88
C SER A 198 8.61 -16.49 -22.28
N ALA A 199 7.65 -16.89 -23.13
CA ALA A 199 6.54 -16.02 -23.48
C ALA A 199 5.66 -15.77 -22.24
N PRO A 200 5.44 -14.51 -21.83
CA PRO A 200 4.61 -14.22 -20.68
C PRO A 200 3.12 -14.43 -21.00
N VAL A 201 2.33 -14.69 -19.96
CA VAL A 201 0.90 -14.43 -19.99
C VAL A 201 0.71 -12.93 -19.84
N ILE A 202 0.13 -12.31 -20.85
CA ILE A 202 -0.08 -10.86 -20.92
C ILE A 202 -1.50 -10.55 -20.42
N GLN A 203 -1.60 -9.67 -19.43
CA GLN A 203 -2.87 -9.13 -18.94
C GLN A 203 -2.90 -7.63 -19.22
N THR A 204 -3.80 -7.20 -20.11
CA THR A 204 -3.98 -5.78 -20.42
C THR A 204 -4.94 -5.16 -19.41
N MET A 205 -4.54 -4.04 -18.81
CA MET A 205 -5.35 -3.33 -17.81
C MET A 205 -6.66 -2.80 -18.43
N ALA A 206 -7.77 -2.95 -17.71
CA ALA A 206 -9.07 -2.47 -18.14
C ALA A 206 -9.05 -0.94 -18.34
N GLY A 207 -9.60 -0.44 -19.45
CA GLY A 207 -9.58 1.00 -19.78
C GLY A 207 -8.27 1.52 -20.39
N SER A 208 -7.15 0.78 -20.29
CA SER A 208 -5.91 1.13 -20.98
C SER A 208 -6.09 1.10 -22.51
N GLY A 209 -5.53 2.08 -23.22
CA GLY A 209 -5.72 2.24 -24.67
C GLY A 209 -7.04 2.90 -25.12
N SER A 210 -7.93 3.29 -24.20
CA SER A 210 -9.16 4.05 -24.53
C SER A 210 -8.98 5.57 -24.29
N ASN A 211 -9.72 6.41 -25.02
CA ASN A 211 -9.70 7.89 -24.91
C ASN A 211 -8.30 8.54 -24.87
N GLY A 212 -7.35 7.96 -25.61
CA GLY A 212 -5.99 8.48 -25.69
C GLY A 212 -5.05 8.00 -24.58
N SER A 213 -5.48 7.14 -23.65
CA SER A 213 -4.66 6.45 -22.63
C SER A 213 -3.62 5.51 -23.26
N LEU A 214 -2.49 5.26 -22.59
CA LEU A 214 -1.49 4.29 -23.07
C LEU A 214 -1.95 2.88 -22.72
N ALA A 215 -1.66 1.91 -23.57
CA ALA A 215 -1.88 0.50 -23.25
C ALA A 215 -0.86 0.07 -22.18
N ASP A 216 -1.32 -0.59 -21.14
CA ASP A 216 -0.49 -1.08 -20.04
C ASP A 216 -0.77 -2.55 -19.77
N GLU A 217 0.30 -3.36 -19.71
CA GLU A 217 0.25 -4.81 -19.65
C GLU A 217 1.02 -5.33 -18.44
N THR A 218 0.39 -6.13 -17.57
CA THR A 218 1.11 -6.96 -16.60
C THR A 218 1.62 -8.22 -17.30
N LEU A 219 2.91 -8.54 -17.11
CA LEU A 219 3.57 -9.66 -17.80
C LEU A 219 3.90 -10.75 -16.79
N ASP A 220 3.21 -11.89 -16.87
CA ASP A 220 3.37 -13.01 -15.94
C ASP A 220 4.22 -14.11 -16.58
N PHE A 221 5.40 -14.36 -16.00
CA PHE A 221 6.35 -15.39 -16.43
C PHE A 221 6.25 -16.67 -15.57
N GLY A 222 5.17 -16.82 -14.81
CA GLY A 222 4.91 -17.94 -13.91
C GLY A 222 5.37 -17.63 -12.48
N THR A 223 6.68 -17.72 -12.22
CA THR A 223 7.23 -17.50 -10.86
C THR A 223 7.65 -16.07 -10.58
N MET A 224 7.72 -15.23 -11.61
CA MET A 224 7.92 -13.80 -11.49
C MET A 224 7.02 -13.04 -12.45
N LYS A 225 6.72 -11.78 -12.11
CA LYS A 225 5.85 -10.91 -12.89
C LYS A 225 6.46 -9.53 -13.04
N MET A 226 6.28 -8.90 -14.20
CA MET A 226 6.57 -7.48 -14.36
C MET A 226 5.30 -6.67 -14.08
N ILE A 227 5.31 -5.99 -12.94
CA ILE A 227 4.21 -5.16 -12.43
C ILE A 227 4.37 -3.70 -12.89
N ARG A 228 3.41 -2.84 -12.55
CA ARG A 228 3.39 -1.43 -12.95
C ARG A 228 4.64 -0.70 -12.43
N GLY A 229 5.27 0.08 -13.32
CA GLY A 229 6.39 0.96 -12.99
C GLY A 229 5.94 2.40 -12.77
N ARG A 230 6.81 3.22 -12.18
CA ARG A 230 6.59 4.65 -11.97
C ARG A 230 7.85 5.44 -12.34
N ALA A 231 7.66 6.69 -12.76
CA ALA A 231 8.72 7.63 -13.04
C ALA A 231 8.76 8.73 -11.98
N PHE A 232 9.87 8.91 -11.25
CA PHE A 232 9.93 9.86 -10.12
C PHE A 232 11.30 10.54 -9.97
N LEU A 233 11.37 11.63 -9.20
CA LEU A 233 12.64 12.31 -8.90
C LEU A 233 13.41 11.62 -7.77
N LEU A 234 14.68 11.29 -8.01
CA LEU A 234 15.59 10.79 -6.98
C LEU A 234 15.71 11.79 -5.83
N GLY A 235 15.57 11.27 -4.61
CA GLY A 235 15.72 12.02 -3.36
C GLY A 235 14.40 12.54 -2.79
N THR A 236 13.36 12.70 -3.61
CA THR A 236 12.00 13.05 -3.16
C THR A 236 10.98 11.98 -3.45
N ASN A 237 11.27 11.04 -4.36
CA ASN A 237 10.35 10.02 -4.89
C ASN A 237 9.01 10.60 -5.43
N SER A 238 8.98 11.91 -5.67
CA SER A 238 7.79 12.69 -6.04
C SER A 238 8.18 13.93 -6.85
N PRO A 239 7.37 14.41 -7.81
CA PRO A 239 6.16 13.76 -8.30
C PRO A 239 6.51 12.48 -9.07
N ALA A 240 5.64 11.48 -8.98
CA ALA A 240 5.67 10.25 -9.75
C ALA A 240 4.69 10.32 -10.94
N ALA A 241 4.98 9.57 -11.99
CA ALA A 241 4.09 9.40 -13.13
C ALA A 241 4.04 7.92 -13.51
N ALA A 242 2.85 7.42 -13.87
CA ALA A 242 2.70 6.03 -14.27
C ALA A 242 3.51 5.71 -15.54
N ILE A 243 4.20 4.57 -15.53
CA ILE A 243 4.86 3.99 -16.70
C ILE A 243 4.02 2.83 -17.20
N SER A 244 3.56 2.95 -18.45
CA SER A 244 2.85 1.88 -19.13
C SER A 244 3.83 0.98 -19.87
N LYS A 245 3.57 -0.32 -19.92
CA LYS A 245 4.49 -1.31 -20.49
C LYS A 245 3.81 -2.17 -21.53
N GLN A 246 4.55 -2.52 -22.58
CA GLN A 246 4.10 -3.40 -23.65
C GLN A 246 5.17 -4.42 -24.03
N TRP A 247 4.76 -5.68 -24.19
CA TRP A 247 5.63 -6.77 -24.66
C TRP A 247 5.44 -7.00 -26.16
N ILE A 248 6.38 -6.54 -26.97
CA ILE A 248 6.24 -6.54 -28.44
C ILE A 248 7.36 -7.30 -29.14
N THR A 249 7.08 -7.74 -30.37
CA THR A 249 8.10 -8.28 -31.28
C THR A 249 8.41 -7.27 -32.38
N VAL A 250 9.68 -6.87 -32.49
CA VAL A 250 10.17 -5.93 -33.51
C VAL A 250 11.32 -6.58 -34.27
N SER A 251 11.17 -6.80 -35.57
CA SER A 251 12.21 -7.43 -36.40
C SER A 251 12.71 -8.78 -35.83
N ASN A 252 11.79 -9.63 -35.37
CA ASN A 252 12.04 -10.92 -34.70
C ASN A 252 12.81 -10.82 -33.37
N ARG A 253 12.86 -9.63 -32.75
CA ARG A 253 13.43 -9.42 -31.42
C ARG A 253 12.31 -9.13 -30.44
N THR A 254 12.39 -9.72 -29.26
CA THR A 254 11.41 -9.51 -28.19
C THR A 254 11.84 -8.31 -27.36
N VAL A 255 10.94 -7.34 -27.19
CA VAL A 255 11.25 -6.03 -26.61
C VAL A 255 10.16 -5.65 -25.64
N LEU A 256 10.57 -5.29 -24.42
CA LEU A 256 9.75 -4.53 -23.49
C LEU A 256 9.86 -3.05 -23.84
N VAL A 257 8.72 -2.40 -24.04
CA VAL A 257 8.61 -0.96 -24.25
C VAL A 257 7.88 -0.36 -23.06
N GLU A 258 8.62 0.38 -22.25
CA GLU A 258 8.09 1.15 -21.13
C GLU A 258 7.87 2.59 -21.59
N SER A 259 6.71 3.17 -21.34
CA SER A 259 6.27 4.46 -21.89
C SER A 259 5.70 5.36 -20.80
N VAL A 260 6.18 6.60 -20.76
CA VAL A 260 5.61 7.67 -19.92
C VAL A 260 5.26 8.86 -20.81
N ARG A 261 4.11 9.49 -20.57
CA ARG A 261 3.77 10.72 -21.29
C ARG A 261 4.77 11.81 -20.96
N LEU A 262 5.29 12.49 -21.98
CA LEU A 262 6.25 13.56 -21.75
C LEU A 262 5.62 14.68 -20.91
N SER A 263 4.34 15.00 -21.16
CA SER A 263 3.58 15.98 -20.38
C SER A 263 3.51 15.68 -18.89
N ALA A 264 3.46 14.40 -18.49
CA ALA A 264 3.40 13.99 -17.08
C ALA A 264 4.74 14.21 -16.35
N ILE A 265 5.86 14.23 -17.08
CA ILE A 265 7.20 14.37 -16.50
C ILE A 265 7.89 15.69 -16.84
N THR A 266 7.26 16.59 -17.60
CA THR A 266 7.85 17.88 -18.01
C THR A 266 8.32 18.73 -16.82
N ASN A 267 7.54 18.78 -15.74
CA ASN A 267 7.89 19.53 -14.53
C ASN A 267 9.07 18.90 -13.77
N SER A 268 9.22 17.59 -13.83
CA SER A 268 10.37 16.88 -13.24
C SER A 268 11.61 17.07 -14.10
N LEU A 269 11.47 16.98 -15.43
CA LEU A 269 12.56 17.20 -16.38
C LEU A 269 13.12 18.62 -16.29
N SER A 270 12.27 19.64 -16.12
CA SER A 270 12.72 21.04 -16.06
C SER A 270 13.63 21.35 -14.86
N LYS A 271 13.57 20.52 -13.81
CA LYS A 271 14.44 20.61 -12.62
C LYS A 271 15.85 20.06 -12.85
N LEU A 272 16.08 19.35 -13.96
CA LEU A 272 17.38 18.80 -14.32
C LEU A 272 18.25 19.83 -15.06
N PRO A 273 19.60 19.69 -15.01
CA PRO A 273 20.51 20.51 -15.81
C PRO A 273 20.15 20.50 -17.31
N ALA A 274 20.34 21.63 -17.98
CA ALA A 274 19.99 21.79 -19.39
C ALA A 274 20.77 20.84 -20.32
N PHE A 275 20.11 20.40 -21.40
CA PHE A 275 20.72 19.58 -22.45
C PHE A 275 21.60 20.42 -23.38
N SER A 276 22.76 19.90 -23.80
CA SER A 276 23.61 20.55 -24.81
C SER A 276 23.31 20.03 -26.22
N GLN A 277 22.70 20.88 -27.06
CA GLN A 277 22.32 20.54 -28.44
C GLN A 277 23.51 20.21 -29.37
N THR A 278 24.75 20.58 -29.01
CA THR A 278 25.97 20.23 -29.77
C THR A 278 26.20 18.72 -29.91
N SER A 279 25.48 17.91 -29.14
CA SER A 279 25.54 16.44 -29.08
C SER A 279 24.63 15.73 -30.09
N LEU A 280 23.79 16.45 -30.83
CA LEU A 280 22.89 15.89 -31.84
C LEU A 280 23.62 15.64 -33.16
N LYS A 281 24.50 14.64 -33.20
CA LYS A 281 25.16 14.20 -34.44
C LYS A 281 24.75 12.75 -34.75
N PRO A 282 24.04 12.50 -35.86
CA PRO A 282 23.78 11.13 -36.30
C PRO A 282 25.11 10.47 -36.70
N SER A 283 25.27 9.20 -36.33
CA SER A 283 26.35 8.35 -36.84
C SER A 283 25.82 7.54 -38.02
N ASN A 284 26.62 7.35 -39.07
CA ASN A 284 26.23 6.61 -40.27
C ASN A 284 25.86 5.14 -40.01
N SER A 285 26.23 4.60 -38.85
CA SER A 285 25.98 3.20 -38.46
C SER A 285 24.99 3.03 -37.30
N SER A 286 24.40 4.13 -36.81
CA SER A 286 23.48 4.12 -35.67
C SER A 286 22.10 4.66 -36.07
N PRO A 287 21.01 4.09 -35.54
CA PRO A 287 19.67 4.66 -35.70
C PRO A 287 19.42 5.91 -34.83
N LEU A 288 20.41 6.35 -34.05
CA LEU A 288 20.30 7.52 -33.18
C LEU A 288 19.93 8.77 -33.99
N TYR A 289 18.88 9.45 -33.55
CA TYR A 289 18.27 10.63 -34.17
C TYR A 289 17.62 10.40 -35.55
N ALA A 290 17.53 9.16 -36.02
CA ALA A 290 16.80 8.83 -37.24
C ALA A 290 15.29 8.75 -36.96
N VAL A 291 14.53 9.68 -37.52
CA VAL A 291 13.07 9.71 -37.42
C VAL A 291 12.46 8.72 -38.41
N SER A 292 11.54 7.88 -37.93
CA SER A 292 10.96 6.81 -38.74
C SER A 292 9.55 6.45 -38.28
N SER A 293 8.69 6.07 -39.22
CA SER A 293 7.36 5.47 -38.94
C SER A 293 7.44 4.03 -38.44
N LYS A 294 8.64 3.43 -38.46
CA LYS A 294 8.97 2.16 -37.83
C LYS A 294 9.91 2.40 -36.66
N ARG A 295 9.77 1.60 -35.60
CA ARG A 295 10.72 1.58 -34.48
C ARG A 295 12.09 1.08 -34.98
N LEU A 296 13.05 1.98 -35.10
CA LEU A 296 14.43 1.64 -35.45
C LEU A 296 15.16 1.16 -34.20
N MET A 297 15.84 0.01 -34.33
CA MET A 297 16.49 -0.66 -33.21
C MET A 297 18.01 -0.70 -33.43
N PRO A 298 18.84 -0.50 -32.39
CA PRO A 298 20.28 -0.74 -32.47
C PRO A 298 20.58 -2.17 -32.95
N ALA A 299 21.70 -2.36 -33.64
CA ALA A 299 22.10 -3.72 -34.06
C ALA A 299 22.28 -4.65 -32.84
N PRO A 300 21.98 -5.96 -32.96
CA PRO A 300 22.22 -6.93 -31.89
C PRO A 300 23.68 -6.89 -31.42
N ARG A 301 23.87 -7.03 -30.11
CA ARG A 301 25.19 -7.00 -29.48
C ARG A 301 25.82 -8.39 -29.49
N MET A 302 27.14 -8.43 -29.37
CA MET A 302 27.87 -9.67 -29.11
C MET A 302 28.03 -9.84 -27.59
N ALA A 303 28.02 -11.08 -27.12
CA ALA A 303 28.42 -11.37 -25.74
C ALA A 303 29.88 -10.95 -25.54
N ARG A 304 30.17 -10.23 -24.45
CA ARG A 304 31.51 -9.74 -24.13
C ARG A 304 31.97 -10.40 -22.83
N VAL A 305 33.05 -11.17 -22.91
CA VAL A 305 33.63 -11.83 -21.74
C VAL A 305 34.72 -10.94 -21.17
N GLU A 306 34.38 -10.18 -20.13
CA GLU A 306 35.36 -9.48 -19.32
C GLU A 306 35.79 -10.39 -18.15
N LYS A 307 37.08 -10.39 -17.80
CA LYS A 307 37.62 -11.28 -16.74
C LYS A 307 37.64 -10.65 -15.35
N GLY A 308 37.52 -9.33 -15.26
CA GLY A 308 37.57 -8.61 -13.98
C GLY A 308 36.28 -8.80 -13.17
N GLU A 309 36.34 -8.55 -11.88
CA GLU A 309 35.16 -8.48 -11.02
C GLU A 309 34.67 -7.03 -10.94
N MET A 310 33.36 -6.85 -10.75
CA MET A 310 32.78 -5.54 -10.54
C MET A 310 33.27 -4.96 -9.20
N GLN A 311 33.63 -3.68 -9.21
CA GLN A 311 34.20 -3.03 -8.05
C GLN A 311 33.14 -2.29 -7.24
N LEU A 312 33.37 -2.16 -5.93
CA LEU A 312 32.59 -1.27 -5.07
C LEU A 312 32.79 0.19 -5.51
N ALA A 313 31.71 0.96 -5.53
CA ALA A 313 31.75 2.37 -5.87
C ALA A 313 32.57 3.17 -4.84
N LYS A 314 33.53 3.96 -5.33
CA LYS A 314 34.36 4.82 -4.47
C LYS A 314 33.63 6.08 -3.97
N ALA A 315 32.53 6.45 -4.63
CA ALA A 315 31.70 7.60 -4.30
C ALA A 315 30.23 7.21 -4.44
N ALA A 316 29.37 7.82 -3.62
CA ALA A 316 27.93 7.62 -3.76
C ALA A 316 27.45 8.17 -5.12
N PRO A 317 26.55 7.47 -5.83
CA PRO A 317 25.97 7.96 -7.07
C PRO A 317 25.15 9.24 -6.85
N SER A 318 24.83 9.93 -7.95
CA SER A 318 24.00 11.16 -7.90
C SER A 318 22.69 10.90 -7.17
N ARG A 319 22.37 11.74 -6.18
CA ARG A 319 21.06 11.75 -5.51
C ARG A 319 20.02 12.60 -6.26
N LYS A 320 20.32 13.03 -7.48
CA LYS A 320 19.46 13.87 -8.33
C LYS A 320 19.36 13.25 -9.71
N GLY A 321 18.13 13.07 -10.19
CA GLY A 321 17.80 12.53 -11.51
C GLY A 321 16.32 12.16 -11.58
N LEU A 322 15.79 11.99 -12.79
CA LEU A 322 14.45 11.42 -13.01
C LEU A 322 14.61 9.93 -13.33
N VAL A 323 13.97 9.06 -12.55
CA VAL A 323 13.96 7.60 -12.74
C VAL A 323 12.82 7.22 -13.66
N LEU A 324 13.06 6.28 -14.57
CA LEU A 324 12.01 5.46 -15.18
C LEU A 324 12.31 4.02 -14.79
N ASP A 325 11.36 3.32 -14.19
CA ASP A 325 11.56 1.95 -13.72
C ASP A 325 10.60 0.92 -14.32
N TYR A 326 11.06 -0.33 -14.30
CA TYR A 326 10.20 -1.50 -14.19
C TYR A 326 10.64 -2.36 -13.00
N TYR A 327 9.67 -3.01 -12.37
CA TYR A 327 9.88 -4.01 -11.32
C TYR A 327 9.49 -5.38 -11.83
N VAL A 328 10.40 -6.34 -11.68
CA VAL A 328 10.07 -7.76 -11.77
C VAL A 328 10.06 -8.34 -10.36
N VAL A 329 8.91 -8.82 -9.90
CA VAL A 329 8.68 -9.32 -8.55
C VAL A 329 8.45 -10.82 -8.53
N ASN A 330 8.77 -11.49 -7.43
CA ASN A 330 8.43 -12.90 -7.23
C ASN A 330 6.90 -13.03 -7.17
N GLY A 331 6.33 -13.77 -8.12
CA GLY A 331 4.89 -14.01 -8.24
C GLY A 331 4.43 -15.32 -7.61
N THR A 332 5.23 -15.91 -6.72
CA THR A 332 4.94 -17.23 -6.10
C THR A 332 3.71 -17.18 -5.19
N MET A 333 3.31 -15.99 -4.73
CA MET A 333 2.07 -15.76 -3.98
C MET A 333 0.91 -15.41 -4.91
N TYR A 334 0.21 -16.42 -5.42
CA TYR A 334 -0.93 -16.17 -6.31
C TYR A 334 -2.16 -15.62 -5.57
N SER A 335 -2.53 -16.25 -4.45
CA SER A 335 -3.63 -15.79 -3.62
C SER A 335 -3.27 -15.92 -2.15
N TYR A 336 -3.73 -14.96 -1.33
CA TYR A 336 -3.53 -15.00 0.11
C TYR A 336 -4.82 -14.71 0.87
N TYR A 337 -5.09 -15.54 1.88
CA TYR A 337 -6.25 -15.44 2.76
C TYR A 337 -5.79 -15.04 4.16
N PHE A 338 -6.07 -13.79 4.55
CA PHE A 338 -5.88 -13.30 5.92
C PHE A 338 -7.08 -13.70 6.76
N GLY A 339 -6.95 -14.79 7.51
CA GLY A 339 -8.08 -15.38 8.23
C GLY A 339 -8.18 -14.97 9.69
N GLY A 340 -9.42 -14.84 10.16
CA GLY A 340 -9.70 -14.33 11.50
C GLY A 340 -9.91 -15.36 12.61
N ASN A 341 -9.99 -16.66 12.32
CA ASN A 341 -10.30 -17.70 13.31
C ASN A 341 -9.60 -19.04 13.02
N ASN A 342 -9.06 -19.69 14.07
CA ASN A 342 -8.64 -21.11 14.07
C ASN A 342 -7.70 -21.56 12.93
N ILE A 343 -6.80 -20.67 12.48
CA ILE A 343 -5.77 -21.01 11.49
C ILE A 343 -4.50 -21.47 12.20
N PRO A 344 -3.77 -22.48 11.68
CA PRO A 344 -2.39 -22.74 12.10
C PRO A 344 -1.56 -21.45 12.00
N GLY A 345 -1.11 -20.92 13.14
CA GLY A 345 -0.42 -19.62 13.21
C GLY A 345 -1.25 -18.48 13.81
N GLY A 346 -2.51 -18.69 14.20
CA GLY A 346 -3.36 -17.67 14.83
C GLY A 346 -4.09 -16.79 13.80
N ASN A 347 -4.67 -15.68 14.27
CA ASN A 347 -5.33 -14.66 13.44
C ASN A 347 -4.46 -13.39 13.27
N THR A 348 -3.19 -13.44 13.68
CA THR A 348 -2.27 -12.31 13.66
C THR A 348 -1.18 -12.51 12.61
N TYR A 349 -0.95 -11.47 11.80
CA TYR A 349 0.01 -11.45 10.71
C TYR A 349 0.96 -10.27 10.89
N LEU A 350 2.27 -10.48 10.72
CA LEU A 350 3.28 -9.42 10.65
C LEU A 350 3.73 -9.28 9.19
N ILE A 351 3.40 -8.16 8.56
CA ILE A 351 3.87 -7.80 7.22
C ILE A 351 5.27 -7.22 7.35
N SER A 352 6.29 -8.05 7.17
CA SER A 352 7.70 -7.70 7.43
C SER A 352 8.40 -7.00 6.26
N GLY A 353 7.72 -6.89 5.11
CA GLY A 353 8.15 -6.25 3.88
C GLY A 353 7.02 -6.28 2.85
N PRO A 354 7.27 -5.90 1.58
CA PRO A 354 6.26 -5.92 0.53
C PRO A 354 5.63 -7.31 0.36
N VAL A 355 4.31 -7.35 0.20
CA VAL A 355 3.55 -8.56 -0.14
C VAL A 355 2.81 -8.31 -1.45
N TYR A 356 3.35 -8.86 -2.53
CA TYR A 356 2.72 -8.86 -3.85
C TYR A 356 1.84 -10.09 -4.01
N CYS A 357 0.55 -9.89 -4.29
CA CYS A 357 -0.42 -10.96 -4.48
C CYS A 357 -1.41 -10.60 -5.60
N ASN A 358 -1.78 -11.57 -6.43
CA ASN A 358 -2.86 -11.34 -7.39
C ASN A 358 -4.19 -11.19 -6.67
N TYR A 359 -4.49 -12.12 -5.77
CA TYR A 359 -5.76 -12.15 -5.05
C TYR A 359 -5.56 -12.02 -3.54
N VAL A 360 -6.19 -11.01 -2.93
CA VAL A 360 -6.18 -10.81 -1.48
C VAL A 360 -7.59 -11.01 -0.94
N THR A 361 -7.73 -11.83 0.09
CA THR A 361 -8.99 -11.95 0.85
C THR A 361 -8.75 -11.59 2.31
N LEU A 362 -9.47 -10.58 2.80
CA LEU A 362 -9.49 -10.19 4.20
C LEU A 362 -10.70 -10.80 4.89
N ALA A 363 -10.50 -11.70 5.85
CA ALA A 363 -11.59 -12.23 6.66
C ALA A 363 -11.78 -11.42 7.93
N GLY A 364 -13.04 -11.30 8.36
CA GLY A 364 -13.36 -10.69 9.65
C GLY A 364 -12.65 -11.38 10.82
N GLY A 365 -12.01 -10.58 11.67
CA GLY A 365 -11.23 -10.99 12.84
C GLY A 365 -9.72 -11.15 12.60
N ALA A 366 -9.25 -10.95 11.36
CA ALA A 366 -7.82 -10.92 11.07
C ALA A 366 -7.17 -9.66 11.67
N VAL A 367 -5.95 -9.81 12.19
CA VAL A 367 -5.12 -8.73 12.73
C VAL A 367 -3.82 -8.69 11.96
N ILE A 368 -3.59 -7.63 11.21
CA ILE A 368 -2.43 -7.43 10.35
C ILE A 368 -1.59 -6.32 10.95
N LYS A 369 -0.30 -6.59 11.15
CA LYS A 369 0.63 -5.70 11.84
C LYS A 369 1.79 -5.33 10.94
N TYR A 370 2.22 -4.08 11.01
CA TYR A 370 3.31 -3.54 10.20
C TYR A 370 4.45 -3.07 11.09
N PRO A 371 5.73 -3.28 10.74
CA PRO A 371 6.87 -2.75 11.48
C PRO A 371 6.91 -1.21 11.38
N ASN A 372 7.61 -0.56 12.32
CA ASN A 372 7.94 0.87 12.22
C ASN A 372 9.02 1.09 11.15
N ASN A 373 8.71 0.74 9.91
CA ASN A 373 9.44 1.07 8.71
C ASN A 373 8.45 1.19 7.54
N THR A 374 8.78 2.01 6.56
CA THR A 374 7.88 2.36 5.45
C THR A 374 8.04 1.42 4.25
N THR A 375 8.51 0.20 4.45
CA THR A 375 8.74 -0.75 3.33
C THR A 375 7.70 -1.85 3.25
N ALA A 376 6.85 -1.98 4.26
CA ALA A 376 5.85 -3.03 4.35
C ALA A 376 4.50 -2.55 3.80
N PHE A 377 3.93 -3.31 2.86
CA PHE A 377 2.61 -3.08 2.30
C PHE A 377 2.02 -4.39 1.77
N ILE A 378 0.71 -4.41 1.56
CA ILE A 378 0.00 -5.48 0.83
C ILE A 378 -0.51 -4.89 -0.48
N GLU A 379 -0.19 -5.52 -1.60
CA GLU A 379 -0.67 -5.15 -2.93
C GLU A 379 -1.56 -6.25 -3.48
N ALA A 380 -2.77 -5.85 -3.92
CA ALA A 380 -3.72 -6.71 -4.60
C ALA A 380 -3.80 -6.31 -6.08
N GLU A 381 -3.23 -7.12 -6.96
CA GLU A 381 -3.07 -6.77 -8.39
C GLU A 381 -4.30 -7.11 -9.26
N VAL A 382 -5.10 -8.13 -8.89
CA VAL A 382 -6.13 -8.72 -9.79
C VAL A 382 -7.47 -9.01 -9.11
N GLY A 383 -7.50 -9.13 -7.79
CA GLY A 383 -8.75 -9.38 -7.09
C GLY A 383 -8.67 -9.12 -5.59
N PHE A 384 -9.49 -8.21 -5.10
CA PHE A 384 -9.62 -7.90 -3.68
C PHE A 384 -11.00 -8.31 -3.16
N ASN A 385 -11.02 -9.03 -2.03
CA ASN A 385 -12.25 -9.51 -1.41
C ASN A 385 -12.28 -9.26 0.10
N CYS A 386 -13.22 -8.45 0.57
CA CYS A 386 -13.53 -8.32 1.99
C CYS A 386 -14.62 -9.32 2.41
N GLN A 387 -14.26 -10.26 3.28
CA GLN A 387 -15.15 -11.17 4.02
C GLN A 387 -15.25 -10.74 5.49
N THR A 388 -15.25 -9.44 5.72
CA THR A 388 -15.47 -8.76 7.00
C THR A 388 -16.98 -8.54 7.19
N SER A 389 -17.38 -8.18 8.40
CA SER A 389 -18.78 -7.87 8.70
C SER A 389 -18.87 -6.96 9.92
N PRO A 390 -20.06 -6.39 10.21
CA PRO A 390 -20.32 -5.75 11.47
C PRO A 390 -19.86 -6.60 12.65
N TYR A 391 -19.30 -5.95 13.66
CA TYR A 391 -18.70 -6.57 14.85
C TYR A 391 -17.52 -7.52 14.62
N LYS A 392 -17.05 -7.66 13.37
CA LYS A 392 -15.97 -8.58 13.00
C LYS A 392 -15.10 -7.98 11.87
N PRO A 393 -14.47 -6.82 12.09
CA PRO A 393 -13.63 -6.18 11.08
C PRO A 393 -12.30 -6.92 10.90
N CYS A 394 -11.61 -6.59 9.82
CA CYS A 394 -10.17 -6.81 9.71
C CYS A 394 -9.45 -5.58 10.31
N VAL A 395 -8.42 -5.79 11.13
CA VAL A 395 -7.66 -4.70 11.77
C VAL A 395 -6.22 -4.71 11.27
N MET A 396 -5.80 -3.58 10.71
CA MET A 396 -4.44 -3.28 10.27
C MET A 396 -3.84 -2.24 11.23
N THR A 397 -2.72 -2.54 11.88
CA THR A 397 -2.16 -1.65 12.93
C THR A 397 -0.63 -1.77 13.03
N ALA A 398 -0.03 -1.00 13.93
CA ALA A 398 1.39 -1.08 14.26
C ALA A 398 1.78 -2.45 14.85
N ALA A 399 2.99 -2.92 14.57
CA ALA A 399 3.59 -4.09 15.23
C ALA A 399 3.72 -3.88 16.75
N ASP A 400 3.81 -2.62 17.17
CA ASP A 400 3.93 -2.23 18.56
C ASP A 400 2.57 -2.10 19.27
N ASP A 401 1.46 -2.22 18.55
CA ASP A 401 0.12 -2.20 19.14
C ASP A 401 -0.17 -3.53 19.84
N ASN A 402 -0.06 -3.54 21.17
CA ASN A 402 -0.39 -4.70 22.01
C ASN A 402 -1.86 -4.75 22.43
N SER A 403 -2.70 -3.82 21.95
CA SER A 403 -4.12 -3.80 22.29
C SER A 403 -4.91 -4.89 21.58
N ILE A 404 -4.45 -5.38 20.42
CA ILE A 404 -5.16 -6.35 19.58
C ILE A 404 -4.19 -7.36 18.94
N GLY A 405 -4.65 -8.61 18.78
CA GLY A 405 -3.84 -9.70 18.23
C GLY A 405 -2.66 -10.11 19.12
N GLU A 406 -1.74 -10.89 18.55
CA GLU A 406 -0.51 -11.32 19.21
C GLU A 406 0.57 -10.24 19.15
N ASN A 407 1.44 -10.18 20.17
CA ASN A 407 2.54 -9.22 20.21
C ASN A 407 3.63 -9.65 19.23
N THR A 408 3.92 -8.82 18.24
CA THR A 408 4.90 -9.12 17.17
C THR A 408 6.20 -8.32 17.33
N SER A 409 6.26 -7.35 18.25
CA SER A 409 7.46 -6.59 18.61
C SER A 409 7.80 -6.71 20.11
N ASN A 410 8.95 -6.13 20.49
CA ASN A 410 9.41 -6.08 21.88
C ASN A 410 9.23 -4.70 22.53
N ASP A 411 8.51 -3.77 21.88
CA ASP A 411 8.43 -2.35 22.29
C ASP A 411 7.38 -2.07 23.38
N GLY A 412 6.89 -3.12 24.04
CA GLY A 412 6.09 -3.01 25.25
C GLY A 412 4.68 -2.41 25.06
N GLY A 413 4.24 -2.17 23.83
CA GLY A 413 2.93 -1.56 23.55
C GLY A 413 3.00 -0.09 23.17
N VAL A 414 4.21 0.49 23.08
CA VAL A 414 4.40 1.92 22.80
C VAL A 414 4.50 2.13 21.30
N ILE A 415 3.51 2.83 20.74
CA ILE A 415 3.53 3.27 19.35
C ILE A 415 4.68 4.25 19.15
N GLN A 416 5.54 3.94 18.20
CA GLN A 416 6.72 4.73 17.87
C GLN A 416 6.38 5.84 16.87
N ALA A 417 7.13 6.94 16.93
CA ALA A 417 7.12 7.94 15.87
C ALA A 417 7.80 7.36 14.61
N GLY A 418 7.27 7.65 13.42
CA GLY A 418 7.74 7.03 12.19
C GLY A 418 6.66 6.85 11.13
N GLY A 419 5.46 6.49 11.60
CA GLY A 419 4.42 5.88 10.77
C GLY A 419 4.75 4.42 10.45
N TYR A 420 3.71 3.60 10.29
CA TYR A 420 3.78 2.18 10.01
C TYR A 420 3.12 1.93 8.67
N ALA A 421 3.70 1.08 7.81
CA ALA A 421 3.16 0.80 6.47
C ALA A 421 3.08 2.01 5.50
N ASP A 422 3.37 1.78 4.23
CA ASP A 422 3.43 2.85 3.22
C ASP A 422 3.17 2.29 1.80
N PRO A 423 1.90 2.04 1.43
CA PRO A 423 0.67 2.06 2.25
C PRO A 423 0.45 0.76 3.05
N ALA A 424 -0.55 0.71 3.93
CA ALA A 424 -1.01 -0.57 4.50
C ALA A 424 -1.63 -1.48 3.42
N LEU A 425 -2.48 -0.91 2.57
CA LEU A 425 -3.12 -1.58 1.44
C LEU A 425 -2.96 -0.77 0.16
N ARG A 426 -2.37 -1.36 -0.87
CA ARG A 426 -2.32 -0.82 -2.23
C ARG A 426 -3.32 -1.56 -3.12
N ILE A 427 -4.16 -0.77 -3.77
CA ILE A 427 -5.23 -1.21 -4.66
C ILE A 427 -4.85 -0.83 -6.10
N ASP A 428 -4.54 -1.84 -6.92
CA ASP A 428 -4.15 -1.69 -8.33
C ASP A 428 -5.28 -2.16 -9.28
N GLU A 429 -6.52 -2.12 -8.80
CA GLU A 429 -7.75 -2.44 -9.53
C GLU A 429 -8.98 -1.81 -8.85
N ASN A 430 -10.19 -2.04 -9.38
CA ASN A 430 -11.40 -1.63 -8.68
C ASN A 430 -11.68 -2.53 -7.45
N ALA A 431 -11.66 -1.96 -6.25
CA ALA A 431 -11.85 -2.72 -5.01
C ALA A 431 -12.92 -2.12 -4.08
N THR A 432 -13.57 -3.00 -3.31
CA THR A 432 -14.43 -2.62 -2.18
C THR A 432 -13.78 -3.06 -0.87
N VAL A 433 -13.43 -2.09 -0.04
CA VAL A 433 -12.90 -2.27 1.32
C VAL A 433 -14.02 -1.97 2.30
N GLU A 434 -14.52 -2.99 3.00
CA GLU A 434 -15.65 -2.83 3.93
C GLU A 434 -15.28 -3.32 5.33
N ASN A 435 -15.77 -2.69 6.39
CA ASN A 435 -15.56 -3.10 7.78
C ASN A 435 -14.07 -3.35 8.09
N VAL A 436 -13.20 -2.40 7.73
CA VAL A 436 -11.76 -2.46 8.00
C VAL A 436 -11.38 -1.32 8.94
N ARG A 437 -10.47 -1.61 9.88
CA ARG A 437 -9.79 -0.58 10.66
C ARG A 437 -8.32 -0.56 10.28
N ILE A 438 -7.82 0.60 9.89
CA ILE A 438 -6.39 0.84 9.65
C ILE A 438 -5.92 1.88 10.66
N SER A 439 -4.80 1.61 11.32
CA SER A 439 -4.24 2.55 12.29
C SER A 439 -2.74 2.72 12.18
N TYR A 440 -2.27 3.94 12.47
CA TYR A 440 -0.85 4.30 12.52
C TYR A 440 -0.10 4.23 11.17
N GLY A 441 -0.86 4.15 10.07
CA GLY A 441 -0.39 4.17 8.68
C GLY A 441 0.51 5.36 8.34
N VAL A 442 1.58 5.22 7.53
CA VAL A 442 2.00 6.38 6.72
C VAL A 442 0.91 6.66 5.70
N GLU A 443 0.54 5.65 4.92
CA GLU A 443 -0.67 5.67 4.12
C GLU A 443 -1.55 4.49 4.49
N GLY A 444 -2.85 4.71 4.69
CA GLY A 444 -3.80 3.64 4.96
C GLY A 444 -4.11 2.85 3.70
N ILE A 445 -4.76 3.50 2.75
CA ILE A 445 -5.14 2.92 1.44
C ILE A 445 -4.56 3.79 0.34
N SER A 446 -3.84 3.19 -0.61
CA SER A 446 -3.43 3.84 -1.86
C SER A 446 -4.19 3.23 -3.04
N VAL A 447 -4.70 4.08 -3.94
CA VAL A 447 -5.42 3.67 -5.15
C VAL A 447 -4.63 4.08 -6.37
N ALA A 448 -4.30 3.11 -7.23
CA ALA A 448 -3.49 3.34 -8.42
C ALA A 448 -4.22 4.20 -9.46
N GLY A 449 -3.43 4.96 -10.24
CA GLY A 449 -3.98 5.94 -11.17
C GLY A 449 -4.84 5.28 -12.25
N GLY A 450 -6.09 5.73 -12.36
CA GLY A 450 -7.11 5.20 -13.28
C GLY A 450 -8.09 4.20 -12.65
N ASP A 451 -7.83 3.75 -11.43
CA ASP A 451 -8.67 2.82 -10.69
C ASP A 451 -9.60 3.54 -9.69
N THR A 452 -10.56 2.79 -9.15
CA THR A 452 -11.51 3.30 -8.15
C THR A 452 -11.60 2.42 -6.92
N ALA A 453 -11.70 3.03 -5.74
CA ALA A 453 -11.93 2.31 -4.50
C ALA A 453 -13.26 2.70 -3.87
N THR A 454 -14.02 1.72 -3.39
CA THR A 454 -15.15 1.93 -2.49
C THR A 454 -14.72 1.55 -1.08
N VAL A 455 -14.74 2.48 -0.13
CA VAL A 455 -14.43 2.22 1.28
C VAL A 455 -15.71 2.43 2.09
N GLN A 456 -16.10 1.43 2.87
CA GLN A 456 -17.39 1.43 3.57
C GLN A 456 -17.23 0.95 5.00
N ASP A 457 -17.95 1.58 5.94
CA ASP A 457 -18.02 1.16 7.34
C ASP A 457 -16.63 0.97 7.99
N SER A 458 -15.69 1.84 7.63
CA SER A 458 -14.27 1.65 7.92
C SER A 458 -13.68 2.82 8.70
N GLN A 459 -12.61 2.53 9.43
CA GLN A 459 -11.96 3.47 10.34
C GLN A 459 -10.49 3.60 9.93
N LEU A 460 -10.05 4.81 9.56
CA LEU A 460 -8.65 5.13 9.27
C LEU A 460 -8.18 6.12 10.34
N VAL A 461 -7.46 5.59 11.33
CA VAL A 461 -7.25 6.25 12.62
C VAL A 461 -5.77 6.43 12.85
N ASN A 462 -5.31 7.65 13.12
CA ASN A 462 -3.91 7.95 13.36
C ASN A 462 -2.99 7.61 12.17
N CYS A 463 -3.52 7.56 10.95
CA CYS A 463 -2.71 7.50 9.73
C CYS A 463 -2.19 8.91 9.40
N ILE A 464 -1.00 9.01 8.79
CA ILE A 464 -0.53 10.28 8.21
C ILE A 464 -1.38 10.60 6.99
N LYS A 465 -1.63 9.62 6.12
CA LYS A 465 -2.58 9.70 5.01
C LYS A 465 -3.61 8.61 5.14
N GLY A 466 -4.89 8.96 5.25
CA GLY A 466 -5.96 7.96 5.30
C GLY A 466 -6.09 7.25 3.95
N VAL A 467 -6.54 8.00 2.94
CA VAL A 467 -6.67 7.52 1.56
C VAL A 467 -5.85 8.39 0.62
N ASN A 468 -4.91 7.78 -0.10
CA ASN A 468 -4.08 8.41 -1.11
C ASN A 468 -4.50 7.95 -2.51
N LEU A 469 -4.69 8.90 -3.42
CA LEU A 469 -5.06 8.67 -4.81
C LEU A 469 -3.90 9.05 -5.71
N ASP A 470 -3.42 8.10 -6.51
CA ASP A 470 -2.55 8.42 -7.63
C ASP A 470 -3.35 9.23 -8.69
N SER A 471 -2.64 9.93 -9.57
CA SER A 471 -3.21 10.78 -10.60
C SER A 471 -4.30 10.06 -11.42
N GLY A 472 -5.52 10.58 -11.36
CA GLY A 472 -6.69 10.07 -12.08
C GLY A 472 -7.43 8.91 -11.41
N ALA A 473 -7.03 8.49 -10.20
CA ALA A 473 -7.81 7.57 -9.37
C ALA A 473 -9.03 8.28 -8.73
N SER A 474 -9.99 7.55 -8.18
CA SER A 474 -11.09 8.14 -7.39
C SER A 474 -11.52 7.22 -6.26
N ALA A 475 -12.05 7.78 -5.18
CA ALA A 475 -12.55 6.98 -4.07
C ALA A 475 -13.93 7.44 -3.61
N THR A 476 -14.79 6.46 -3.32
CA THR A 476 -16.07 6.67 -2.64
C THR A 476 -15.97 6.11 -1.24
N LEU A 477 -16.19 6.96 -0.24
CA LEU A 477 -16.19 6.62 1.16
C LEU A 477 -17.62 6.75 1.71
N THR A 478 -18.16 5.68 2.27
CA THR A 478 -19.48 5.70 2.92
C THR A 478 -19.35 5.26 4.36
N ASN A 479 -19.89 6.03 5.29
CA ASN A 479 -19.83 5.72 6.71
C ASN A 479 -18.40 5.42 7.20
N CYS A 480 -17.46 6.32 6.89
CA CYS A 480 -16.06 6.18 7.27
C CYS A 480 -15.64 7.21 8.31
N LEU A 481 -14.80 6.79 9.25
CA LEU A 481 -14.13 7.66 10.21
C LEU A 481 -12.67 7.84 9.78
N LEU A 482 -12.25 9.09 9.56
CA LEU A 482 -10.87 9.44 9.27
C LEU A 482 -10.40 10.44 10.33
N THR A 483 -9.38 10.08 11.09
CA THR A 483 -8.81 10.95 12.11
C THR A 483 -7.30 10.83 12.11
N SER A 484 -6.61 11.97 12.19
CA SER A 484 -5.16 12.00 12.29
C SER A 484 -4.72 11.99 13.75
N ALA A 485 -3.51 11.52 14.02
CA ALA A 485 -2.95 11.59 15.36
C ALA A 485 -2.44 13.00 15.61
N GLY A 486 -3.03 13.72 16.58
CA GLY A 486 -2.46 14.96 17.12
C GLY A 486 -1.19 14.73 17.95
N VAL A 487 -0.34 13.77 17.58
CA VAL A 487 0.88 13.43 18.33
C VAL A 487 1.99 14.40 17.99
N GLY A 488 1.96 15.50 18.74
CA GLY A 488 2.96 16.58 18.87
C GLY A 488 4.42 16.17 18.79
N SER A 489 4.90 15.95 17.57
CA SER A 489 6.31 16.03 17.21
C SER A 489 6.39 16.61 15.80
N ASP A 490 7.40 17.46 15.56
CA ASP A 490 7.62 18.29 14.37
C ASP A 490 7.70 17.52 13.01
N TYR A 491 7.32 16.24 12.95
CA TYR A 491 7.58 15.32 11.84
C TYR A 491 6.34 14.67 11.19
N TYR A 492 5.16 14.70 11.82
CA TYR A 492 4.01 13.91 11.35
C TYR A 492 2.69 14.65 11.48
N TYR A 493 2.47 15.62 10.60
CA TYR A 493 1.14 16.17 10.33
C TYR A 493 0.56 15.46 9.12
N GLY A 494 -0.66 14.94 9.28
CA GLY A 494 -1.25 14.04 8.32
C GLY A 494 -2.40 14.66 7.54
N ASP A 495 -2.31 14.63 6.22
CA ASP A 495 -3.46 14.87 5.36
C ASP A 495 -4.46 13.72 5.54
N LEU A 496 -5.74 13.96 5.84
CA LEU A 496 -6.69 12.85 5.94
C LEU A 496 -6.88 12.13 4.59
N LEU A 497 -6.79 12.89 3.51
CA LEU A 497 -6.88 12.45 2.12
C LEU A 497 -5.69 13.03 1.33
N ALA A 498 -5.22 12.36 0.28
CA ALA A 498 -4.12 12.87 -0.52
C ALA A 498 -4.25 12.56 -2.01
N GLY A 499 -3.74 13.45 -2.85
CA GLY A 499 -3.59 13.22 -4.29
C GLY A 499 -4.88 13.27 -5.08
N GLY A 500 -4.86 12.63 -6.25
CA GLY A 500 -5.96 12.56 -7.21
C GLY A 500 -5.69 13.40 -8.47
N GLY A 501 -5.57 14.72 -8.33
CA GLY A 501 -5.36 15.66 -9.46
C GLY A 501 -6.36 15.51 -10.64
N GLY A 502 -6.20 16.32 -11.69
CA GLY A 502 -6.90 16.21 -12.99
C GLY A 502 -8.11 15.24 -13.14
N ASN A 503 -9.30 15.67 -12.70
CA ASN A 503 -10.60 14.98 -12.73
C ASN A 503 -10.85 13.87 -11.68
N ALA A 504 -9.89 13.54 -10.82
CA ALA A 504 -10.09 12.66 -9.67
C ALA A 504 -10.96 13.32 -8.58
N ALA A 505 -11.71 12.50 -7.84
CA ALA A 505 -12.51 12.98 -6.73
C ALA A 505 -12.58 11.99 -5.55
N PHE A 506 -12.78 12.57 -4.37
CA PHE A 506 -13.26 11.89 -3.18
C PHE A 506 -14.76 12.15 -3.04
N TYR A 507 -15.56 11.10 -2.98
CA TYR A 507 -16.98 11.16 -2.68
C TYR A 507 -17.21 10.68 -1.25
N LEU A 508 -17.67 11.55 -0.38
CA LEU A 508 -17.82 11.28 1.05
C LEU A 508 -19.31 11.26 1.40
N TYR A 509 -19.81 10.14 1.87
CA TYR A 509 -21.18 9.98 2.30
C TYR A 509 -21.19 9.56 3.76
N ASN A 510 -21.84 10.35 4.61
CA ASN A 510 -21.98 9.99 6.03
C ASN A 510 -20.62 9.76 6.72
N CYS A 511 -19.61 10.55 6.40
CA CYS A 511 -18.25 10.37 6.92
C CYS A 511 -17.95 11.36 8.04
N THR A 512 -17.04 11.01 8.95
CA THR A 512 -16.46 11.97 9.91
C THR A 512 -14.98 12.11 9.66
N LEU A 513 -14.55 13.34 9.40
CA LEU A 513 -13.17 13.73 9.21
C LEU A 513 -12.79 14.65 10.35
N ASP A 514 -11.80 14.24 11.14
CA ASP A 514 -11.38 14.97 12.34
C ASP A 514 -9.87 15.16 12.43
N ASN A 515 -9.49 16.23 13.12
CA ASN A 515 -8.13 16.50 13.58
C ASN A 515 -7.10 16.67 12.45
N SER A 516 -7.41 17.49 11.44
CA SER A 516 -6.46 17.94 10.41
C SER A 516 -6.08 19.42 10.60
N ASN A 517 -6.01 19.88 11.85
CA ASN A 517 -5.84 21.29 12.20
C ASN A 517 -4.43 21.85 11.97
N GLU A 518 -3.41 20.99 11.98
CA GLU A 518 -2.02 21.41 11.83
C GLU A 518 -1.53 21.40 10.37
N ASP A 519 -2.37 20.93 9.44
CA ASP A 519 -2.12 20.93 7.99
C ASP A 519 -3.43 21.10 7.19
N GLN A 520 -3.50 20.50 6.00
CA GLN A 520 -4.68 20.43 5.13
C GLN A 520 -5.43 19.09 5.27
N MET A 521 -6.72 19.10 4.93
CA MET A 521 -7.54 17.89 4.88
C MET A 521 -7.18 17.03 3.66
N VAL A 522 -7.01 17.67 2.49
CA VAL A 522 -6.58 17.01 1.25
C VAL A 522 -5.25 17.57 0.77
N GLY A 523 -4.21 16.75 0.83
CA GLY A 523 -2.87 17.13 0.41
C GLY A 523 -2.41 16.56 -0.91
N TYR A 524 -1.12 16.75 -1.19
CA TYR A 524 -0.50 16.23 -2.40
C TYR A 524 -0.34 14.71 -2.30
N GLY A 525 -0.61 14.02 -3.40
CA GLY A 525 -0.38 12.58 -3.50
C GLY A 525 1.11 12.28 -3.43
N ASP A 526 1.45 11.04 -3.08
CA ASP A 526 2.84 10.60 -3.08
C ASP A 526 3.46 10.59 -4.48
N ASP A 527 2.63 10.37 -5.50
CA ASP A 527 2.96 10.62 -6.90
C ASP A 527 3.05 12.12 -7.25
N GLY A 528 2.97 13.01 -6.26
CA GLY A 528 2.97 14.46 -6.42
C GLY A 528 1.83 15.00 -7.26
N SER A 529 0.76 14.22 -7.45
CA SER A 529 -0.51 14.72 -7.93
C SER A 529 -1.02 15.81 -6.98
N SER A 530 -1.65 16.84 -7.56
CA SER A 530 -2.31 17.88 -6.77
C SER A 530 -3.50 17.30 -6.00
N PRO A 531 -3.92 17.95 -4.90
CA PRO A 531 -5.16 17.58 -4.20
C PRO A 531 -6.35 17.43 -5.17
N GLY A 532 -7.09 16.33 -5.03
CA GLY A 532 -8.32 16.04 -5.76
C GLY A 532 -9.53 16.82 -5.23
N SER A 533 -10.61 16.84 -6.00
CA SER A 533 -11.86 17.47 -5.53
C SER A 533 -12.55 16.61 -4.47
N VAL A 534 -13.25 17.24 -3.54
CA VAL A 534 -14.07 16.57 -2.53
C VAL A 534 -15.53 16.93 -2.75
N TYR A 535 -16.38 15.91 -2.83
CA TYR A 535 -17.83 16.02 -2.82
C TYR A 535 -18.34 15.29 -1.59
N ALA A 536 -18.97 16.00 -0.66
CA ALA A 536 -19.37 15.43 0.61
C ALA A 536 -20.85 15.66 0.92
N ASP A 537 -21.57 14.60 1.31
CA ASP A 537 -22.95 14.69 1.75
C ASP A 537 -23.13 14.01 3.11
N SER A 538 -23.97 14.60 3.97
CA SER A 538 -24.28 14.10 5.32
C SER A 538 -23.05 13.85 6.21
N SER A 539 -21.95 14.55 5.97
CA SER A 539 -20.65 14.29 6.61
C SER A 539 -20.31 15.35 7.66
N ILE A 540 -19.46 15.00 8.63
CA ILE A 540 -18.94 15.92 9.65
C ILE A 540 -17.46 16.23 9.37
N PHE A 541 -17.12 17.51 9.36
CA PHE A 541 -15.76 18.04 9.38
C PHE A 541 -15.52 18.71 10.72
N ALA A 542 -14.69 18.09 11.55
CA ALA A 542 -14.31 18.60 12.86
C ALA A 542 -12.82 18.93 12.86
N ASN A 543 -12.43 20.05 13.45
CA ASN A 543 -11.01 20.38 13.62
C ASN A 543 -10.25 20.33 12.27
N VAL A 544 -10.78 21.04 11.27
CA VAL A 544 -10.20 21.17 9.93
C VAL A 544 -9.80 22.63 9.67
N SER A 545 -8.50 22.91 9.71
CA SER A 545 -7.99 24.28 9.52
C SER A 545 -7.87 24.70 8.06
N TYR A 546 -7.71 23.75 7.15
CA TYR A 546 -7.67 24.01 5.71
C TYR A 546 -8.11 22.77 4.94
N PHE A 547 -8.94 22.92 3.91
CA PHE A 547 -9.43 21.78 3.14
C PHE A 547 -8.42 21.27 2.08
N GLY A 548 -7.43 22.08 1.71
CA GLY A 548 -6.53 21.82 0.57
C GLY A 548 -6.88 22.67 -0.65
N ASP A 549 -6.05 22.55 -1.70
CA ASP A 549 -6.20 23.31 -2.95
C ASP A 549 -7.23 22.72 -3.94
N GLY A 550 -7.79 21.55 -3.62
CA GLY A 550 -8.86 20.91 -4.39
C GLY A 550 -10.20 21.66 -4.26
N SER A 551 -11.11 21.46 -5.21
CA SER A 551 -12.48 21.98 -5.08
C SER A 551 -13.22 21.21 -3.98
N VAL A 552 -13.93 21.92 -3.11
CA VAL A 552 -14.84 21.32 -2.12
C VAL A 552 -16.28 21.71 -2.43
N ASP A 553 -17.18 20.73 -2.45
CA ASP A 553 -18.62 20.95 -2.64
C ASP A 553 -19.43 19.84 -1.96
N GLY A 554 -20.74 20.01 -1.88
CA GLY A 554 -21.64 19.00 -1.34
C GLY A 554 -22.87 19.57 -0.64
N ASN A 555 -23.59 18.72 0.08
CA ASN A 555 -24.88 19.06 0.69
C ASN A 555 -25.03 18.49 2.11
N ILE A 556 -25.55 19.32 3.01
CA ILE A 556 -25.92 18.97 4.39
C ILE A 556 -24.70 18.37 5.12
N ASN A 557 -23.74 19.23 5.47
CA ASN A 557 -22.55 18.82 6.20
C ASN A 557 -22.43 19.56 7.53
N GLY A 558 -21.90 18.86 8.53
CA GLY A 558 -21.59 19.37 9.86
C GLY A 558 -20.19 19.96 9.91
N PHE A 559 -20.05 21.13 10.53
CA PHE A 559 -18.76 21.82 10.68
C PHE A 559 -18.55 22.24 12.14
N TYR A 560 -17.47 21.73 12.74
CA TYR A 560 -17.03 22.10 14.09
C TYR A 560 -15.56 22.53 14.06
N SER A 561 -15.25 23.72 14.58
CA SER A 561 -13.88 24.25 14.62
C SER A 561 -13.17 24.16 13.26
N THR A 562 -13.83 24.60 12.19
CA THR A 562 -13.27 24.65 10.84
C THR A 562 -13.01 26.09 10.40
N ALA A 563 -12.00 26.31 9.54
CA ALA A 563 -11.68 27.65 9.05
C ALA A 563 -12.69 28.17 7.99
N SER A 564 -13.36 27.26 7.29
CA SER A 564 -14.41 27.55 6.33
C SER A 564 -15.47 26.45 6.30
N THR A 565 -16.57 26.72 5.60
CA THR A 565 -17.67 25.78 5.36
C THR A 565 -18.03 25.80 3.88
N PHE A 566 -18.69 24.75 3.40
CA PHE A 566 -19.15 24.63 2.02
C PHE A 566 -20.51 23.92 1.96
N GLY A 567 -21.19 24.00 0.81
CA GLY A 567 -22.51 23.40 0.64
C GLY A 567 -23.58 23.95 1.58
N THR A 568 -24.60 23.15 1.85
CA THR A 568 -25.55 23.42 2.96
C THR A 568 -24.87 23.08 4.29
N ALA A 569 -24.37 24.10 4.98
CA ALA A 569 -23.59 23.93 6.20
C ALA A 569 -24.44 23.99 7.47
N ILE A 570 -24.24 23.01 8.36
CA ILE A 570 -24.74 22.97 9.73
C ILE A 570 -23.53 23.15 10.64
N THR A 571 -23.60 24.09 11.57
CA THR A 571 -22.47 24.41 12.45
C THR A 571 -22.81 24.02 13.87
N ASP A 572 -21.81 23.51 14.58
CA ASP A 572 -21.85 23.34 16.03
C ASP A 572 -20.77 24.19 16.68
N TRP A 573 -21.10 24.79 17.81
CA TRP A 573 -20.20 25.65 18.59
C TRP A 573 -19.66 24.93 19.83
N ASN A 574 -20.28 23.84 20.23
CA ASN A 574 -19.78 22.95 21.26
C ASN A 574 -19.07 21.77 20.61
N TYR A 575 -18.12 21.16 21.32
CA TYR A 575 -17.49 19.93 20.85
C TYR A 575 -18.57 18.86 20.62
N PRO A 576 -18.74 18.34 19.38
CA PRO A 576 -19.92 17.58 19.00
C PRO A 576 -19.86 16.11 19.45
N PHE A 577 -18.67 15.62 19.80
CA PHE A 577 -18.46 14.21 20.11
C PHE A 577 -18.35 13.93 21.61
N MET A 578 -18.57 12.68 21.99
CA MET A 578 -18.33 12.17 23.32
C MET A 578 -17.71 10.78 23.27
N GLN A 579 -16.81 10.51 24.20
CA GLN A 579 -16.13 9.23 24.28
C GLN A 579 -16.80 8.31 25.29
N VAL A 580 -17.17 7.09 24.87
CA VAL A 580 -17.69 6.04 25.75
C VAL A 580 -17.17 4.67 25.31
N GLY A 581 -16.62 3.90 26.25
CA GLY A 581 -16.01 2.62 25.95
C GLY A 581 -14.72 2.79 25.14
N GLY A 582 -14.67 2.22 23.93
CA GLY A 582 -13.59 2.47 22.98
C GLY A 582 -13.84 3.69 22.09
N GLY A 583 -15.09 3.93 21.68
CA GLY A 583 -15.44 4.93 20.66
C GLY A 583 -15.39 6.36 21.19
N ALA A 584 -14.75 7.24 20.42
CA ALA A 584 -14.56 8.66 20.71
C ALA A 584 -15.52 9.57 19.92
N TYR A 585 -16.17 9.06 18.89
CA TYR A 585 -16.98 9.82 17.93
C TYR A 585 -18.48 9.58 18.05
N TYR A 586 -18.97 9.17 19.22
CA TYR A 586 -20.41 9.23 19.49
C TYR A 586 -20.87 10.69 19.52
N LEU A 587 -22.06 11.01 19.03
CA LEU A 587 -22.59 12.36 19.12
C LEU A 587 -23.07 12.66 20.54
N GLY A 588 -22.62 13.80 21.07
CA GLY A 588 -23.09 14.38 22.32
C GLY A 588 -24.37 15.20 22.12
N ASP A 589 -24.55 16.26 22.91
CA ASP A 589 -25.59 17.27 22.67
C ASP A 589 -25.12 18.17 21.53
N SER A 590 -25.45 17.79 20.29
CA SER A 590 -24.93 18.40 19.07
C SER A 590 -26.02 18.81 18.09
N THR A 591 -25.78 19.89 17.34
CA THR A 591 -26.66 20.33 16.24
C THR A 591 -26.65 19.37 15.04
N PHE A 592 -25.73 18.40 15.03
CA PHE A 592 -25.59 17.42 13.95
C PHE A 592 -26.62 16.28 14.01
N GLN A 593 -27.42 16.20 15.07
CA GLN A 593 -28.45 15.19 15.24
C GLN A 593 -29.69 15.45 14.36
N GLY A 594 -30.20 14.40 13.71
CA GLY A 594 -31.41 14.43 12.89
C GLY A 594 -31.35 15.36 11.67
N GLN A 595 -30.17 15.50 11.05
CA GLN A 595 -29.94 16.37 9.90
C GLN A 595 -29.63 15.63 8.60
N ALA A 596 -29.13 14.39 8.64
CA ALA A 596 -28.67 13.63 7.48
C ALA A 596 -29.78 13.24 6.51
N GLU A 597 -29.41 12.99 5.26
CA GLU A 597 -30.31 12.43 4.25
C GLU A 597 -30.42 10.90 4.38
N TYR A 598 -31.66 10.39 4.27
CA TYR A 598 -31.99 8.97 4.44
C TYR A 598 -31.23 8.00 3.51
N GLU A 599 -30.77 8.45 2.34
CA GLU A 599 -30.20 7.58 1.31
C GLU A 599 -28.80 7.03 1.66
N TYR A 600 -28.13 7.60 2.68
CA TYR A 600 -26.69 7.38 2.90
C TYR A 600 -26.30 6.66 4.21
N TYR A 601 -27.24 6.30 5.07
CA TYR A 601 -26.96 5.51 6.29
C TYR A 601 -27.64 4.13 6.25
N SER A 602 -26.93 3.10 6.70
CA SER A 602 -27.55 1.79 6.91
C SER A 602 -28.42 1.88 8.17
N GLY A 603 -29.72 1.58 8.06
CA GLY A 603 -30.68 1.63 9.17
C GLY A 603 -30.45 0.58 10.27
N GLN A 604 -29.19 0.21 10.54
CA GLN A 604 -28.74 -0.68 11.60
C GLN A 604 -27.58 -0.11 12.45
N LYS A 605 -27.13 1.13 12.22
CA LYS A 605 -25.99 1.77 12.89
C LYS A 605 -26.39 2.94 13.80
N THR A 606 -25.46 3.48 14.58
CA THR A 606 -25.75 4.55 15.54
C THR A 606 -24.62 5.52 15.81
N THR A 607 -24.99 6.77 16.09
CA THR A 607 -24.13 7.79 16.71
C THR A 607 -24.29 7.85 18.23
N GLN A 608 -25.21 7.07 18.83
CA GLN A 608 -25.52 7.14 20.26
C GLN A 608 -24.57 6.28 21.09
N PRO A 609 -24.06 6.81 22.22
CA PRO A 609 -23.15 6.07 23.07
C PRO A 609 -23.85 4.92 23.81
N PRO A 610 -23.14 3.82 24.11
CA PRO A 610 -23.62 2.77 25.01
C PRO A 610 -23.79 3.28 26.45
N THR A 611 -24.55 2.54 27.26
CA THR A 611 -24.45 2.73 28.73
C THR A 611 -23.18 2.09 29.26
N ASP A 612 -22.38 2.88 29.97
CA ASP A 612 -21.14 2.44 30.59
C ASP A 612 -21.36 1.96 32.04
N TYR A 613 -20.98 0.70 32.30
CA TYR A 613 -20.98 0.08 33.62
C TYR A 613 -19.57 -0.10 34.19
N SER A 614 -18.57 0.60 33.65
CA SER A 614 -17.18 0.53 34.12
C SER A 614 -17.07 0.85 35.62
N ASN A 615 -16.49 -0.07 36.38
CA ASN A 615 -16.36 -0.03 37.85
C ASN A 615 -17.68 0.06 38.64
N LEU A 616 -18.81 -0.22 37.99
CA LEU A 616 -20.13 -0.25 38.64
C LEU A 616 -20.61 -1.71 38.82
N PRO A 617 -21.49 -1.97 39.81
CA PRO A 617 -22.12 -3.28 39.92
C PRO A 617 -23.20 -3.47 38.83
N LEU A 618 -23.19 -4.63 38.19
CA LEU A 618 -24.25 -5.05 37.27
C LEU A 618 -25.26 -5.91 38.05
N ALA A 619 -26.35 -5.29 38.49
CA ALA A 619 -27.42 -5.93 39.27
C ALA A 619 -28.82 -5.51 38.78
N PRO A 620 -29.18 -5.80 37.52
CA PRO A 620 -30.46 -5.39 36.96
C PRO A 620 -31.61 -6.20 37.58
N ASN A 621 -32.77 -5.55 37.74
CA ASN A 621 -34.00 -6.16 38.24
C ASN A 621 -34.90 -6.73 37.12
N LYS A 622 -34.48 -6.58 35.86
CA LYS A 622 -35.15 -7.03 34.63
C LYS A 622 -34.10 -7.44 33.58
N PRO A 623 -34.48 -8.19 32.53
CA PRO A 623 -33.61 -8.42 31.39
C PRO A 623 -33.12 -7.11 30.77
N LEU A 624 -31.84 -7.05 30.40
CA LEU A 624 -31.23 -5.95 29.66
C LEU A 624 -31.45 -6.18 28.17
N GLY A 625 -32.06 -5.21 27.49
CA GLY A 625 -32.29 -5.26 26.04
C GLY A 625 -31.47 -4.21 25.30
N SER A 626 -31.63 -4.19 23.97
CA SER A 626 -31.15 -3.10 23.13
C SER A 626 -31.63 -1.74 23.66
N GLN A 627 -30.74 -0.75 23.70
CA GLN A 627 -31.07 0.57 24.26
C GLN A 627 -30.63 1.75 23.40
N VAL A 628 -29.62 1.57 22.55
CA VAL A 628 -29.22 2.61 21.59
C VAL A 628 -30.11 2.52 20.35
N THR A 629 -30.46 3.67 19.78
CA THR A 629 -31.13 3.75 18.48
C THR A 629 -30.25 3.09 17.42
N ARG A 630 -30.82 2.45 16.40
CA ARG A 630 -30.03 1.73 15.36
C ARG A 630 -30.29 2.27 13.95
N SER A 631 -30.79 3.50 13.84
CA SER A 631 -31.16 4.17 12.60
C SER A 631 -31.51 5.60 12.96
N ASP A 632 -30.50 6.41 13.25
CA ASP A 632 -30.65 7.84 13.48
C ASP A 632 -30.29 8.60 12.19
N GLU A 633 -30.97 9.73 11.98
CA GLU A 633 -30.76 10.63 10.84
C GLU A 633 -29.62 11.62 11.16
N ASP A 634 -28.60 11.17 11.89
CA ASP A 634 -27.51 12.03 12.34
C ASP A 634 -26.43 12.15 11.27
N LEU A 635 -25.70 13.27 11.26
CA LEU A 635 -24.56 13.44 10.34
C LEU A 635 -23.36 12.61 10.80
N GLY A 636 -22.49 12.27 9.85
CA GLY A 636 -21.17 11.73 10.12
C GLY A 636 -21.16 10.23 10.36
N PHE A 637 -20.14 9.74 11.06
CA PHE A 637 -19.84 8.32 11.20
C PHE A 637 -20.75 7.64 12.23
N HIS A 638 -21.30 6.50 11.85
CA HIS A 638 -22.11 5.64 12.71
C HIS A 638 -21.39 4.34 13.03
N TYR A 639 -21.40 3.99 14.31
CA TYR A 639 -20.90 2.73 14.81
C TYR A 639 -21.88 1.58 14.56
N ASP A 640 -21.34 0.37 14.49
CA ASP A 640 -22.10 -0.81 14.84
C ASP A 640 -22.57 -0.68 16.30
N PRO A 641 -23.88 -0.78 16.59
CA PRO A 641 -24.43 -0.46 17.91
C PRO A 641 -23.89 -1.33 19.04
N ILE A 642 -23.26 -0.71 20.03
CA ILE A 642 -23.03 -1.33 21.34
C ILE A 642 -24.12 -0.81 22.27
N ASP A 643 -24.80 -1.71 22.97
CA ASP A 643 -25.76 -1.28 23.98
C ASP A 643 -25.03 -0.97 25.29
N TYR A 644 -24.20 -1.88 25.78
CA TYR A 644 -23.57 -1.76 27.09
C TYR A 644 -22.05 -1.95 27.02
N VAL A 645 -21.31 -1.18 27.80
CA VAL A 645 -19.86 -1.39 28.01
C VAL A 645 -19.58 -1.78 29.45
N VAL A 646 -18.66 -2.72 29.65
CA VAL A 646 -18.21 -3.18 30.98
C VAL A 646 -16.69 -3.18 31.09
N SER A 647 -16.19 -2.73 32.24
CA SER A 647 -14.78 -2.80 32.59
C SER A 647 -14.61 -2.80 34.11
N GLY A 648 -14.00 -3.85 34.68
CA GLY A 648 -13.93 -3.99 36.15
C GLY A 648 -15.31 -4.11 36.82
N THR A 649 -16.35 -4.45 36.05
CA THR A 649 -17.74 -4.46 36.48
C THR A 649 -18.03 -5.70 37.32
N THR A 650 -18.59 -5.54 38.52
CA THR A 650 -18.93 -6.69 39.39
C THR A 650 -20.36 -7.13 39.13
N VAL A 651 -20.55 -8.39 38.73
CA VAL A 651 -21.88 -9.00 38.60
C VAL A 651 -22.43 -9.29 39.99
N GLY A 652 -23.52 -8.62 40.36
CA GLY A 652 -24.13 -8.66 41.69
C GLY A 652 -25.49 -9.36 41.76
N ALA A 653 -26.01 -9.86 40.63
CA ALA A 653 -27.26 -10.58 40.54
C ALA A 653 -27.27 -11.52 39.32
N LYS A 654 -28.36 -12.30 39.17
CA LYS A 654 -28.65 -12.97 37.89
C LYS A 654 -28.88 -11.92 36.82
N VAL A 655 -28.21 -12.05 35.67
CA VAL A 655 -28.35 -11.13 34.53
C VAL A 655 -28.87 -11.89 33.32
N THR A 656 -29.84 -11.32 32.62
CA THR A 656 -30.34 -11.83 31.34
C THR A 656 -30.25 -10.72 30.31
N PHE A 657 -29.62 -11.00 29.18
CA PHE A 657 -29.58 -10.14 28.00
C PHE A 657 -30.61 -10.65 26.99
N ALA A 658 -31.55 -9.77 26.60
CA ALA A 658 -32.62 -10.07 25.65
C ALA A 658 -32.08 -10.19 24.22
N PRO A 659 -32.81 -10.83 23.28
CA PRO A 659 -32.38 -10.95 21.89
C PRO A 659 -31.97 -9.60 21.27
N GLY A 660 -30.87 -9.58 20.52
CA GLY A 660 -30.36 -8.36 19.84
C GLY A 660 -29.46 -7.47 20.70
N THR A 661 -29.18 -7.86 21.95
CA THR A 661 -28.37 -7.04 22.86
C THR A 661 -26.88 -7.21 22.59
N VAL A 662 -26.16 -6.09 22.52
CA VAL A 662 -24.71 -6.04 22.33
C VAL A 662 -24.03 -5.55 23.61
N LEU A 663 -23.21 -6.43 24.20
CA LEU A 663 -22.37 -6.12 25.36
C LEU A 663 -20.90 -6.10 24.91
N ALA A 664 -20.22 -4.98 25.11
CA ALA A 664 -18.79 -4.87 24.84
C ALA A 664 -17.97 -4.76 26.14
N TRP A 665 -16.71 -5.23 26.12
CA TRP A 665 -15.84 -5.18 27.30
C TRP A 665 -14.45 -4.59 27.03
N ARG A 666 -13.84 -3.99 28.06
CA ARG A 666 -12.44 -3.53 28.07
C ARG A 666 -11.74 -3.96 29.35
N GLY A 667 -10.41 -4.13 29.30
CA GLY A 667 -9.61 -4.49 30.47
C GLY A 667 -10.08 -5.81 31.08
N GLN A 668 -10.40 -5.82 32.39
CA GLN A 668 -10.90 -7.02 33.07
C GLN A 668 -12.32 -7.42 32.64
N GLY A 669 -13.10 -6.52 32.03
CA GLY A 669 -14.49 -6.76 31.66
C GLY A 669 -15.39 -6.99 32.88
N LEU A 670 -15.76 -8.25 33.14
CA LEU A 670 -16.65 -8.67 34.23
C LEU A 670 -15.90 -9.42 35.34
N SER A 671 -16.35 -9.24 36.58
CA SER A 671 -15.97 -10.05 37.73
C SER A 671 -17.21 -10.57 38.46
N PHE A 672 -17.11 -11.72 39.11
CA PHE A 672 -18.22 -12.36 39.80
C PHE A 672 -17.90 -12.45 41.30
N SER A 673 -18.72 -11.83 42.14
CA SER A 673 -18.53 -11.83 43.60
C SER A 673 -19.01 -13.12 44.28
N THR A 674 -19.87 -13.89 43.60
CA THR A 674 -20.36 -15.21 44.02
C THR A 674 -20.87 -15.96 42.78
N ALA A 675 -21.47 -17.13 42.97
CA ALA A 675 -22.09 -17.92 41.91
C ALA A 675 -23.36 -17.24 41.37
N TYR A 676 -23.21 -16.41 40.34
CA TYR A 676 -24.31 -15.86 39.55
C TYR A 676 -24.36 -16.45 38.15
N THR A 677 -25.56 -16.45 37.55
CA THR A 677 -25.78 -16.85 36.16
C THR A 677 -25.97 -15.62 35.29
N MET A 678 -25.27 -15.59 34.16
CA MET A 678 -25.48 -14.64 33.07
C MET A 678 -26.03 -15.40 31.87
N THR A 679 -27.12 -14.91 31.28
CA THR A 679 -27.81 -15.54 30.16
C THR A 679 -27.86 -14.58 28.98
N PHE A 680 -27.49 -15.05 27.79
CA PHE A 680 -27.64 -14.34 26.52
C PHE A 680 -28.73 -15.04 25.69
N ASP A 681 -29.93 -14.47 25.65
CA ASP A 681 -31.11 -15.07 25.01
C ASP A 681 -31.23 -14.66 23.52
N GLY A 682 -30.12 -14.73 22.78
CA GLY A 682 -30.10 -14.42 21.34
C GLY A 682 -30.96 -15.38 20.51
N THR A 683 -31.57 -14.88 19.43
CA THR A 683 -32.25 -15.70 18.41
C THR A 683 -31.47 -15.68 17.11
N VAL A 684 -31.84 -16.52 16.12
CA VAL A 684 -31.20 -16.50 14.79
C VAL A 684 -31.38 -15.16 14.07
N GLN A 685 -32.49 -14.45 14.31
CA GLN A 685 -32.69 -13.12 13.74
C GLN A 685 -32.03 -12.00 14.56
N ASN A 686 -31.90 -12.17 15.89
CA ASN A 686 -31.44 -11.14 16.81
C ASN A 686 -30.36 -11.73 17.73
N TRP A 687 -29.13 -11.74 17.25
CA TRP A 687 -28.00 -12.32 17.97
C TRP A 687 -27.68 -11.46 19.19
N CYS A 688 -27.29 -12.10 20.29
CA CYS A 688 -26.62 -11.40 21.36
C CYS A 688 -25.11 -11.42 21.10
N TYR A 689 -24.44 -10.29 21.29
CA TYR A 689 -22.99 -10.18 21.12
C TYR A 689 -22.32 -9.94 22.47
N PHE A 690 -21.21 -10.64 22.71
CA PHE A 690 -20.29 -10.35 23.79
C PHE A 690 -18.87 -10.29 23.22
N LEU A 691 -18.34 -9.08 23.08
CA LEU A 691 -17.11 -8.81 22.31
C LEU A 691 -16.23 -7.77 23.00
N PRO A 692 -14.92 -7.75 22.75
CA PRO A 692 -14.08 -6.69 23.27
C PRO A 692 -14.29 -5.38 22.48
N CYS A 693 -14.28 -4.22 23.12
CA CYS A 693 -14.51 -2.94 22.42
C CYS A 693 -13.49 -2.69 21.30
N ASN A 694 -12.25 -3.16 21.50
CA ASN A 694 -11.14 -2.93 20.59
C ASN A 694 -11.27 -3.62 19.23
N THR A 695 -12.25 -4.52 19.08
CA THR A 695 -12.54 -5.16 17.79
C THR A 695 -13.58 -4.41 16.99
N VAL A 696 -14.19 -3.33 17.48
CA VAL A 696 -15.32 -2.66 16.79
C VAL A 696 -15.26 -1.15 16.86
N GLN A 697 -14.61 -0.60 17.87
CA GLN A 697 -14.35 0.83 18.02
C GLN A 697 -12.87 1.10 17.82
N GLU A 698 -12.56 2.26 17.27
CA GLU A 698 -11.23 2.84 17.34
C GLU A 698 -10.83 2.95 18.81
N GLN A 699 -9.55 2.72 19.13
CA GLN A 699 -9.07 2.99 20.47
C GLN A 699 -8.52 4.41 20.46
N SER A 700 -9.18 5.30 21.20
CA SER A 700 -8.68 6.64 21.54
C SER A 700 -7.36 6.61 22.31
#